data_AF-A0A2G9PRZ6-F1
#
_entry.id   AF-A0A2G9PRZ6-F1
#
_cell.length_a   1.000
_cell.length_b   1.000
_cell.length_c   1.000
_cell.angle_alpha   90.00
_cell.angle_beta   90.00
_cell.angle_gamma   90.00
#
_symmetry.space_group_name_H-M   'P 1'
#
loop_
_entity.id
_entity.type
_entity.pdbx_description
1 polymer ?
#
loop_
_entity_poly.entity_id
_entity_poly.type
_entity_poly.pdbx_seq_one_letter_code
_entity_poly.pdbx_strand_id
1 'polypeptide(L)'
;MKAFLLDIDYILRKNRSGVRLLLRTLSGKTTRAYDYSFEPYFLLDADEKKADALKRIAGVKRVETTIRSGKTFLKITCNRPSDVPMAAAAASMHGKTYEQAIQYVRRYLIDKKIVPCAPLEIEADEENEVTLLRQLDGHDEMPSLRMASFDIETYNPTGMPDAKRDPCIMIGCSASKDVLFTTKKYPFEFVRTVPTEKDMLESFSAFLREERADVLCTYNGDEFDLPYLAERARQTKAQLRLGRTKALPVFKRLGLRNTARVNGRVHFDVFNVVSFMSKIGALRMPRLSLDKVYEEVLGKKKEDIAKLEIWKAWDRGDAHLAKYCRSDAVACLELARHYLPLEIELARVSGTTLHDASRATTGQLVEALLMRRAAERGELIPNKPEQAEAEARQAAPIQGAFVKIPEPGIYENIAVFDFRSLYPSIIISHNVDPATIGCKEEDAYVSPLGHRFCKKKEGLIPSVLGEVLEARFAAKKAMKSAEGNARSQLDARQWALKIIANSFYGYLLYARSRWYSRECGESVTAWGRHFIQDTMRKAEEAGFKVLYGDSITADRCVILLDNQHRLHVKNVGEFFEENAERTIRCGEKEVIPLPGWSALSVNPSTKKTEWKNVTELIRHRTDKTIYRVNQKFGETRVTEDHSLMADTPAGLVETRPMDIGNKKIAQAPVPSVEPTVSELDVYDVLKGYNVKTAYKGRTKTGRTKCDSESVTFGWTERKQPVKVKRFVKVGTPEFESLCRLLAAYAAEGSSSTIETTHTRNGASIAGKREWLEELRRDYESLFSAKASVIRSTMKTRHLDYRTSRGAKKTIVYDDVTFKLQMMNSLSAVFFKMFCGQTSRGKKLPDFIYNVPKKHQLAFLKKLLEGDGSRSVNKKLGYSEEYKKRNFRYSTVSTRLASGLSVLLRQLGINHTVRRRAYNGEYVLSTSSRYNQRFKTRIAAEAYDGWVYDLSVEDNHTFVDACGQLVLHNTDSIMLQYIDEKKVLEFQKKINAELPEKMELELEDIYPRGIFVAKKQGERGAKKKYAMINREGKIKIRGFELVRRDWSRVARRTQRAVLEILLKEGDVKKAVALVRKVVEELRAGKTPIEDLTIHTQLRKKNYEVKSPELGAVEKARAAGIKVPDNSLVSYVITKSGKTISEKAEFAETAKDYDAEYYVNNQVLPAVLKILGAFGYDEDGIKLGGTQKGLGSW
;
A
#
# COMPACT_ATOMS: atom_id res chain seq x y z
N MET A 1 -18.11 -10.68 -48.15
CA MET A 1 -18.57 -9.33 -47.72
C MET A 1 -17.74 -8.81 -46.55
N LYS A 2 -17.54 -7.49 -46.41
CA LYS A 2 -16.83 -6.87 -45.27
C LYS A 2 -17.79 -6.46 -44.14
N ALA A 3 -17.45 -6.77 -42.89
CA ALA A 3 -18.27 -6.51 -41.71
C ALA A 3 -17.44 -6.38 -40.42
N PHE A 4 -18.08 -6.00 -39.31
CA PHE A 4 -17.55 -6.04 -37.95
C PHE A 4 -18.33 -7.06 -37.11
N LEU A 5 -17.64 -7.85 -36.28
CA LEU A 5 -18.29 -8.73 -35.29
C LEU A 5 -18.65 -7.94 -34.02
N LEU A 6 -19.93 -7.80 -33.71
CA LEU A 6 -20.40 -7.03 -32.54
C LEU A 6 -20.54 -7.89 -31.27
N ASP A 7 -21.12 -9.08 -31.42
CA ASP A 7 -21.35 -10.04 -30.34
C ASP A 7 -21.39 -11.46 -30.92
N ILE A 8 -21.22 -12.45 -30.05
CA ILE A 8 -21.13 -13.87 -30.41
C ILE A 8 -21.81 -14.72 -29.32
N ASP A 9 -22.60 -15.70 -29.74
CA ASP A 9 -23.08 -16.76 -28.86
C ASP A 9 -23.02 -18.13 -29.56
N TYR A 10 -23.39 -19.20 -28.85
CA TYR A 10 -23.48 -20.53 -29.42
C TYR A 10 -24.95 -20.98 -29.44
N ILE A 11 -25.27 -21.82 -30.41
CA ILE A 11 -26.59 -22.39 -30.61
C ILE A 11 -26.49 -23.90 -30.86
N LEU A 12 -27.61 -24.58 -30.65
CA LEU A 12 -27.83 -25.96 -31.12
C LEU A 12 -28.90 -25.90 -32.22
N ARG A 13 -28.57 -26.31 -33.45
CA ARG A 13 -29.49 -26.35 -34.61
C ARG A 13 -29.10 -27.55 -35.48
N LYS A 14 -30.07 -28.24 -36.10
CA LYS A 14 -29.82 -29.45 -36.92
C LYS A 14 -28.97 -30.51 -36.18
N ASN A 15 -29.15 -30.65 -34.86
CA ASN A 15 -28.35 -31.50 -33.95
C ASN A 15 -26.82 -31.21 -33.93
N ARG A 16 -26.37 -30.10 -34.50
CA ARG A 16 -24.98 -29.60 -34.48
C ARG A 16 -24.85 -28.45 -33.49
N SER A 17 -23.73 -28.43 -32.76
CA SER A 17 -23.29 -27.23 -32.04
C SER A 17 -22.69 -26.25 -33.05
N GLY A 18 -23.06 -24.97 -32.98
CA GLY A 18 -22.52 -23.95 -33.86
C GLY A 18 -22.44 -22.60 -33.19
N VAL A 19 -21.63 -21.72 -33.77
CA VAL A 19 -21.37 -20.37 -33.30
C VAL A 19 -22.16 -19.39 -34.14
N ARG A 20 -22.91 -18.48 -33.50
CA ARG A 20 -23.72 -17.46 -34.16
C ARG A 20 -23.05 -16.11 -34.01
N LEU A 21 -22.73 -15.51 -35.14
CA LEU A 21 -22.07 -14.21 -35.26
C LEU A 21 -23.12 -13.11 -35.41
N LEU A 22 -23.05 -12.03 -34.62
CA LEU A 22 -23.83 -10.80 -34.85
C LEU A 22 -22.95 -9.79 -35.59
N LEU A 23 -23.30 -9.47 -36.83
CA LEU A 23 -22.42 -8.79 -37.77
C LEU A 23 -22.99 -7.43 -38.20
N ARG A 24 -22.11 -6.43 -38.32
CA ARG A 24 -22.40 -5.11 -38.87
C ARG A 24 -21.61 -4.91 -40.16
N THR A 25 -22.25 -4.99 -41.31
CA THR A 25 -21.60 -4.74 -42.61
C THR A 25 -21.14 -3.29 -42.74
N LEU A 26 -20.12 -3.03 -43.58
CA LEU A 26 -19.68 -1.67 -43.90
C LEU A 26 -20.81 -0.80 -44.46
N SER A 27 -21.78 -1.40 -45.19
CA SER A 27 -22.97 -0.70 -45.72
C SER A 27 -24.02 -0.36 -44.66
N GLY A 28 -23.77 -0.58 -43.36
CA GLY A 28 -24.71 -0.26 -42.31
C GLY A 28 -25.93 -1.21 -42.21
N LYS A 29 -25.86 -2.41 -42.81
CA LYS A 29 -26.80 -3.52 -42.55
C LYS A 29 -26.28 -4.39 -41.41
N THR A 30 -27.16 -4.76 -40.49
CA THR A 30 -26.85 -5.67 -39.37
C THR A 30 -27.48 -7.03 -39.64
N THR A 31 -26.67 -8.08 -39.63
CA THR A 31 -27.07 -9.44 -40.04
C THR A 31 -26.51 -10.48 -39.06
N ARG A 32 -26.78 -11.76 -39.32
CA ARG A 32 -26.23 -12.90 -38.58
C ARG A 32 -25.63 -13.91 -39.55
N ALA A 33 -24.62 -14.64 -39.10
CA ALA A 33 -24.09 -15.81 -39.77
C ALA A 33 -23.80 -16.93 -38.76
N TYR A 34 -23.66 -18.16 -39.25
CA TYR A 34 -23.57 -19.37 -38.43
C TYR A 34 -22.36 -20.23 -38.83
N ASP A 35 -21.40 -20.42 -37.93
CA ASP A 35 -20.24 -21.30 -38.16
C ASP A 35 -20.44 -22.62 -37.39
N TYR A 36 -20.63 -23.72 -38.14
CA TYR A 36 -20.77 -25.09 -37.63
C TYR A 36 -19.51 -25.95 -37.88
N SER A 37 -18.38 -25.33 -38.25
CA SER A 37 -17.09 -26.01 -38.47
C SER A 37 -16.27 -26.17 -37.17
N PHE A 38 -16.58 -25.38 -36.15
CA PHE A 38 -15.74 -25.28 -34.96
C PHE A 38 -16.10 -26.29 -33.87
N GLU A 39 -15.14 -27.14 -33.50
CA GLU A 39 -15.35 -28.23 -32.55
C GLU A 39 -14.76 -27.91 -31.15
N PRO A 40 -15.49 -28.22 -30.07
CA PRO A 40 -15.02 -27.98 -28.71
C PRO A 40 -13.94 -29.01 -28.32
N TYR A 41 -12.88 -28.57 -27.62
CA TYR A 41 -11.81 -29.46 -27.18
C TYR A 41 -11.15 -29.00 -25.88
N PHE A 42 -10.35 -29.87 -25.28
CA PHE A 42 -9.39 -29.56 -24.22
C PHE A 42 -8.08 -30.34 -24.44
N LEU A 43 -7.06 -30.05 -23.63
CA LEU A 43 -5.74 -30.72 -23.72
C LEU A 43 -5.50 -31.61 -22.50
N LEU A 44 -4.76 -32.70 -22.68
CA LEU A 44 -4.34 -33.63 -21.64
C LEU A 44 -2.83 -33.89 -21.73
N ASP A 45 -2.15 -33.76 -20.61
CA ASP A 45 -0.74 -34.10 -20.42
C ASP A 45 -0.62 -35.58 -20.06
N ALA A 46 -0.45 -36.43 -21.09
CA ALA A 46 -0.40 -37.89 -20.99
C ALA A 46 0.34 -38.52 -22.19
N ASP A 47 0.85 -39.74 -21.98
CA ASP A 47 1.43 -40.60 -23.02
C ASP A 47 0.37 -41.00 -24.07
N GLU A 48 0.76 -41.02 -25.35
CA GLU A 48 -0.08 -41.34 -26.50
C GLU A 48 -0.73 -42.73 -26.43
N LYS A 49 -0.09 -43.70 -25.74
CA LYS A 49 -0.65 -45.03 -25.47
C LYS A 49 -2.00 -44.99 -24.74
N LYS A 50 -2.36 -43.88 -24.10
CA LYS A 50 -3.65 -43.70 -23.43
C LYS A 50 -4.79 -43.28 -24.38
N ALA A 51 -4.50 -42.96 -25.64
CA ALA A 51 -5.49 -42.44 -26.60
C ALA A 51 -6.74 -43.34 -26.75
N ASP A 52 -6.57 -44.67 -26.81
CA ASP A 52 -7.69 -45.60 -27.00
C ASP A 52 -8.61 -45.73 -25.77
N ALA A 53 -8.06 -45.56 -24.57
CA ALA A 53 -8.88 -45.46 -23.36
C ALA A 53 -9.70 -44.16 -23.35
N LEU A 54 -9.07 -43.05 -23.78
CA LEU A 54 -9.70 -41.72 -23.82
C LEU A 54 -10.81 -41.63 -24.88
N LYS A 55 -10.69 -42.33 -26.02
CA LYS A 55 -11.75 -42.46 -27.03
C LYS A 55 -13.05 -43.08 -26.49
N ARG A 56 -12.99 -43.85 -25.40
CA ARG A 56 -14.16 -44.49 -24.76
C ARG A 56 -14.90 -43.59 -23.77
N ILE A 57 -14.37 -42.40 -23.46
CA ILE A 57 -15.02 -41.45 -22.54
C ILE A 57 -16.26 -40.85 -23.21
N ALA A 58 -17.40 -40.90 -22.51
CA ALA A 58 -18.66 -40.34 -23.00
C ALA A 58 -18.52 -38.86 -23.41
N GLY A 59 -19.01 -38.51 -24.60
CA GLY A 59 -18.93 -37.15 -25.14
C GLY A 59 -17.64 -36.82 -25.89
N VAL A 60 -16.60 -37.68 -25.84
CA VAL A 60 -15.42 -37.56 -26.72
C VAL A 60 -15.79 -37.94 -28.16
N LYS A 61 -15.24 -37.20 -29.12
CA LYS A 61 -15.39 -37.41 -30.56
C LYS A 61 -14.12 -37.99 -31.19
N ARG A 62 -12.95 -37.43 -30.83
CA ARG A 62 -11.63 -37.95 -31.24
C ARG A 62 -10.53 -37.47 -30.30
N VAL A 63 -9.38 -38.13 -30.38
CA VAL A 63 -8.15 -37.81 -29.64
C VAL A 63 -7.01 -37.75 -30.65
N GLU A 64 -6.23 -36.66 -30.62
CA GLU A 64 -5.13 -36.36 -31.54
C GLU A 64 -3.93 -35.83 -30.75
N THR A 65 -2.70 -35.99 -31.24
CA THR A 65 -1.53 -35.32 -30.63
C THR A 65 -1.44 -33.85 -31.05
N THR A 66 -0.92 -33.00 -30.18
CA THR A 66 -0.62 -31.59 -30.49
C THR A 66 0.54 -31.09 -29.64
N ILE A 67 1.32 -30.14 -30.15
CA ILE A 67 2.46 -29.55 -29.42
C ILE A 67 2.05 -28.20 -28.84
N ARG A 68 2.38 -27.94 -27.57
CA ARG A 68 2.28 -26.62 -26.93
C ARG A 68 3.53 -26.34 -26.12
N SER A 69 4.10 -25.13 -26.25
CA SER A 69 5.31 -24.72 -25.53
C SER A 69 6.47 -25.75 -25.63
N GLY A 70 6.62 -26.41 -26.79
CA GLY A 70 7.63 -27.44 -27.05
C GLY A 70 7.34 -28.84 -26.47
N LYS A 71 6.19 -29.06 -25.82
CA LYS A 71 5.78 -30.35 -25.25
C LYS A 71 4.56 -30.93 -25.99
N THR A 72 4.52 -32.25 -26.16
CA THR A 72 3.38 -32.97 -26.73
C THR A 72 2.26 -33.17 -25.70
N PHE A 73 1.01 -32.97 -26.13
CA PHE A 73 -0.22 -33.18 -25.39
C PHE A 73 -1.22 -33.96 -26.25
N LEU A 74 -2.18 -34.64 -25.62
CA LEU A 74 -3.36 -35.18 -26.30
C LEU A 74 -4.46 -34.11 -26.34
N LYS A 75 -4.83 -33.70 -27.54
CA LYS A 75 -6.01 -32.86 -27.83
C LYS A 75 -7.25 -33.76 -27.88
N ILE A 76 -8.16 -33.57 -26.94
CA ILE A 76 -9.39 -34.34 -26.82
C ILE A 76 -10.54 -33.46 -27.34
N THR A 77 -11.06 -33.81 -28.50
CA THR A 77 -12.18 -33.10 -29.15
C THR A 77 -13.49 -33.76 -28.74
N CYS A 78 -14.48 -32.97 -28.34
CA CYS A 78 -15.79 -33.40 -27.84
C CYS A 78 -16.91 -33.17 -28.85
N ASN A 79 -18.05 -33.81 -28.65
CA ASN A 79 -19.22 -33.67 -29.54
C ASN A 79 -19.96 -32.33 -29.33
N ARG A 80 -20.07 -31.86 -28.08
CA ARG A 80 -20.76 -30.60 -27.74
C ARG A 80 -19.95 -29.79 -26.70
N PRO A 81 -20.12 -28.46 -26.66
CA PRO A 81 -19.49 -27.61 -25.64
C PRO A 81 -19.82 -28.00 -24.19
N SER A 82 -21.01 -28.57 -23.97
CA SER A 82 -21.47 -29.10 -22.69
C SER A 82 -20.67 -30.30 -22.19
N ASP A 83 -20.03 -31.03 -23.10
CA ASP A 83 -19.43 -32.33 -22.80
C ASP A 83 -18.00 -32.16 -22.29
N VAL A 84 -17.34 -31.05 -22.64
CA VAL A 84 -15.94 -30.75 -22.27
C VAL A 84 -15.67 -30.83 -20.76
N PRO A 85 -16.48 -30.25 -19.85
CA PRO A 85 -16.19 -30.33 -18.41
C PRO A 85 -16.27 -31.76 -17.88
N MET A 86 -17.23 -32.57 -18.35
CA MET A 86 -17.39 -33.96 -17.92
C MET A 86 -16.30 -34.85 -18.50
N ALA A 87 -15.99 -34.71 -19.80
CA ALA A 87 -14.93 -35.44 -20.45
C ALA A 87 -13.54 -35.10 -19.86
N ALA A 88 -13.30 -33.83 -19.50
CA ALA A 88 -12.06 -33.41 -18.85
C ALA A 88 -11.94 -33.93 -17.40
N ALA A 89 -13.05 -34.04 -16.66
CA ALA A 89 -13.04 -34.66 -15.33
C ALA A 89 -12.77 -36.17 -15.40
N ALA A 90 -13.33 -36.88 -16.40
CA ALA A 90 -13.00 -38.29 -16.62
C ALA A 90 -11.54 -38.48 -17.09
N ALA A 91 -11.08 -37.64 -18.02
CA ALA A 91 -9.72 -37.71 -18.56
C ALA A 91 -8.64 -37.36 -17.52
N SER A 92 -8.95 -36.61 -16.45
CA SER A 92 -7.97 -36.24 -15.44
C SER A 92 -7.39 -37.42 -14.65
N MET A 93 -8.06 -38.58 -14.67
CA MET A 93 -7.50 -39.82 -14.13
C MET A 93 -6.27 -40.33 -14.90
N HIS A 94 -6.10 -39.89 -16.16
CA HIS A 94 -5.02 -40.33 -17.05
C HIS A 94 -3.86 -39.34 -17.16
N GLY A 95 -4.02 -38.11 -16.68
CA GLY A 95 -3.03 -37.03 -16.78
C GLY A 95 -3.63 -35.66 -16.41
N LYS A 96 -2.81 -34.61 -16.41
CA LYS A 96 -3.31 -33.26 -16.06
C LYS A 96 -4.01 -32.61 -17.25
N THR A 97 -5.24 -32.16 -17.07
CA THR A 97 -6.01 -31.47 -18.12
C THR A 97 -5.77 -29.97 -18.15
N TYR A 98 -5.86 -29.38 -19.34
CA TYR A 98 -5.66 -27.95 -19.59
C TYR A 98 -6.70 -27.40 -20.57
N GLU A 99 -6.94 -26.10 -20.52
CA GLU A 99 -7.80 -25.32 -21.43
C GLU A 99 -9.31 -25.66 -21.38
N GLN A 100 -9.72 -26.69 -20.62
CA GLN A 100 -11.11 -27.16 -20.43
C GLN A 100 -12.08 -26.10 -19.87
N ALA A 101 -11.54 -25.09 -19.18
CA ALA A 101 -12.30 -23.98 -18.60
C ALA A 101 -12.38 -22.73 -19.51
N ILE A 102 -11.97 -22.81 -20.78
CA ILE A 102 -12.16 -21.74 -21.76
C ILE A 102 -13.56 -21.87 -22.37
N GLN A 103 -14.38 -20.81 -22.25
CA GLN A 103 -15.72 -20.81 -22.84
C GLN A 103 -15.66 -21.00 -24.37
N TYR A 104 -16.51 -21.88 -24.91
CA TYR A 104 -16.51 -22.27 -26.32
C TYR A 104 -16.49 -21.09 -27.31
N VAL A 105 -17.29 -20.05 -27.08
CA VAL A 105 -17.29 -18.85 -27.94
C VAL A 105 -16.02 -18.00 -27.82
N ARG A 106 -15.35 -18.02 -26.67
CA ARG A 106 -14.03 -17.37 -26.50
C ARG A 106 -12.92 -18.20 -27.12
N ARG A 107 -12.99 -19.54 -27.03
CA ARG A 107 -12.11 -20.46 -27.76
C ARG A 107 -12.23 -20.24 -29.27
N TYR A 108 -13.45 -20.12 -29.79
CA TYR A 108 -13.70 -19.80 -31.20
C TYR A 108 -12.98 -18.54 -31.66
N LEU A 109 -13.13 -17.42 -30.92
CA LEU A 109 -12.46 -16.16 -31.23
C LEU A 109 -10.93 -16.31 -31.25
N ILE A 110 -10.37 -17.04 -30.28
CA ILE A 110 -8.93 -17.31 -30.17
C ILE A 110 -8.44 -18.15 -31.37
N ASP A 111 -9.08 -19.27 -31.68
CA ASP A 111 -8.60 -20.22 -32.70
C ASP A 111 -8.81 -19.72 -34.13
N LYS A 112 -9.93 -19.04 -34.40
CA LYS A 112 -10.20 -18.40 -35.69
C LYS A 112 -9.50 -17.03 -35.82
N LYS A 113 -8.74 -16.60 -34.80
CA LYS A 113 -8.03 -15.31 -34.72
C LYS A 113 -8.93 -14.10 -35.01
N ILE A 114 -10.18 -14.15 -34.57
CA ILE A 114 -11.18 -13.11 -34.81
C ILE A 114 -11.15 -12.09 -33.67
N VAL A 115 -11.01 -10.82 -34.02
CA VAL A 115 -11.01 -9.71 -33.08
C VAL A 115 -12.37 -9.01 -33.12
N PRO A 116 -13.18 -9.07 -32.05
CA PRO A 116 -14.46 -8.37 -32.02
C PRO A 116 -14.30 -6.87 -32.24
N CYS A 117 -15.30 -6.27 -32.89
CA CYS A 117 -15.34 -4.89 -33.35
C CYS A 117 -14.22 -4.46 -34.31
N ALA A 118 -13.33 -5.35 -34.79
CA ALA A 118 -12.42 -5.08 -35.90
C ALA A 118 -13.06 -5.48 -37.26
N PRO A 119 -12.61 -4.91 -38.40
CA PRO A 119 -13.05 -5.33 -39.71
C PRO A 119 -12.72 -6.80 -39.97
N LEU A 120 -13.64 -7.53 -40.56
CA LEU A 120 -13.46 -8.89 -41.04
C LEU A 120 -14.14 -9.07 -42.39
N GLU A 121 -13.71 -10.09 -43.10
CA GLU A 121 -14.34 -10.59 -44.31
C GLU A 121 -15.05 -11.89 -43.99
N ILE A 122 -16.28 -12.01 -44.50
CA ILE A 122 -17.12 -13.17 -44.30
C ILE A 122 -17.92 -13.47 -45.55
N GLU A 123 -18.00 -14.74 -45.91
CA GLU A 123 -18.91 -15.27 -46.91
C GLU A 123 -19.80 -16.33 -46.25
N ALA A 124 -21.04 -16.38 -46.70
CA ALA A 124 -22.03 -17.30 -46.17
C ALA A 124 -23.00 -17.69 -47.29
N ASP A 125 -23.55 -18.89 -47.19
CA ASP A 125 -24.53 -19.42 -48.13
C ASP A 125 -25.93 -18.80 -47.94
N GLU A 126 -26.92 -19.32 -48.67
CA GLU A 126 -28.32 -18.90 -48.59
C GLU A 126 -28.95 -19.14 -47.20
N GLU A 127 -28.47 -20.13 -46.44
CA GLU A 127 -28.86 -20.37 -45.05
C GLU A 127 -28.13 -19.45 -44.04
N ASN A 128 -27.19 -18.63 -44.50
CA ASN A 128 -26.22 -17.86 -43.72
C ASN A 128 -25.22 -18.74 -42.93
N GLU A 129 -24.98 -19.99 -43.36
CA GLU A 129 -23.88 -20.80 -42.85
C GLU A 129 -22.55 -20.30 -43.45
N VAL A 130 -21.52 -20.16 -42.62
CA VAL A 130 -20.25 -19.51 -42.96
C VAL A 130 -19.38 -20.42 -43.82
N THR A 131 -19.03 -19.95 -45.04
CA THR A 131 -18.11 -20.62 -45.97
C THR A 131 -16.69 -20.06 -45.87
N LEU A 132 -16.56 -18.74 -45.67
CA LEU A 132 -15.29 -18.05 -45.46
C LEU A 132 -15.42 -17.11 -44.25
N LEU A 133 -14.40 -17.09 -43.38
CA LEU A 133 -14.26 -16.07 -42.33
C LEU A 133 -12.79 -15.73 -42.15
N ARG A 134 -12.44 -14.46 -42.36
CA ARG A 134 -11.07 -13.95 -42.32
C ARG A 134 -11.02 -12.62 -41.57
N GLN A 135 -10.18 -12.53 -40.54
CA GLN A 135 -9.83 -11.26 -39.92
C GLN A 135 -9.11 -10.38 -40.94
N LEU A 136 -9.47 -9.10 -41.04
CA LEU A 136 -8.77 -8.12 -41.88
C LEU A 136 -7.84 -7.24 -41.03
N ASP A 137 -6.77 -6.77 -41.64
CA ASP A 137 -5.93 -5.71 -41.09
C ASP A 137 -6.66 -4.35 -41.25
N GLY A 138 -6.74 -3.58 -40.16
CA GLY A 138 -7.49 -2.33 -40.14
C GLY A 138 -8.00 -1.97 -38.76
N HIS A 139 -7.13 -1.50 -37.87
CA HIS A 139 -7.52 -1.14 -36.51
C HIS A 139 -8.18 0.24 -36.37
N ASP A 140 -8.19 1.05 -37.43
CA ASP A 140 -8.59 2.46 -37.36
C ASP A 140 -10.07 2.69 -37.75
N GLU A 141 -10.67 1.83 -38.58
CA GLU A 141 -12.08 1.93 -38.98
C GLU A 141 -13.02 1.57 -37.81
N MET A 142 -13.88 2.48 -37.37
CA MET A 142 -14.90 2.21 -36.34
C MET A 142 -16.23 1.69 -36.92
N PRO A 143 -16.92 0.74 -36.26
CA PRO A 143 -18.26 0.32 -36.68
C PRO A 143 -19.27 1.46 -36.50
N SER A 144 -19.92 1.87 -37.58
CA SER A 144 -21.07 2.81 -37.52
C SER A 144 -22.29 2.09 -36.93
N LEU A 145 -22.63 2.37 -35.67
CA LEU A 145 -23.66 1.67 -34.91
C LEU A 145 -24.89 2.56 -34.65
N ARG A 146 -26.09 2.03 -34.91
CA ARG A 146 -27.32 2.68 -34.40
C ARG A 146 -27.49 2.35 -32.93
N MET A 147 -27.75 3.38 -32.14
CA MET A 147 -27.92 3.29 -30.69
C MET A 147 -29.33 3.76 -30.35
N ALA A 148 -29.98 3.06 -29.43
CA ALA A 148 -31.18 3.53 -28.76
C ALA A 148 -31.00 3.34 -27.25
N SER A 149 -31.38 4.32 -26.46
CA SER A 149 -31.51 4.20 -25.01
C SER A 149 -32.97 4.09 -24.61
N PHE A 150 -33.19 3.61 -23.39
CA PHE A 150 -34.46 3.78 -22.70
C PHE A 150 -34.25 3.88 -21.19
N ASP A 151 -35.25 4.40 -20.50
CA ASP A 151 -35.38 4.49 -19.05
C ASP A 151 -36.87 4.31 -18.66
N ILE A 152 -37.18 3.91 -17.43
CA ILE A 152 -38.54 3.53 -17.02
C ILE A 152 -38.96 4.17 -15.69
N GLU A 153 -40.21 4.63 -15.63
CA GLU A 153 -40.85 5.06 -14.39
C GLU A 153 -41.88 4.05 -13.89
N THR A 154 -41.99 3.93 -12.58
CA THR A 154 -42.80 2.91 -11.90
C THR A 154 -43.70 3.54 -10.84
N TYR A 155 -44.93 3.04 -10.70
CA TYR A 155 -45.86 3.52 -9.68
C TYR A 155 -45.58 2.83 -8.32
N ASN A 156 -44.74 3.46 -7.50
CA ASN A 156 -44.18 2.88 -6.27
C ASN A 156 -44.64 3.59 -4.97
N PRO A 157 -45.95 3.65 -4.65
CA PRO A 157 -46.45 4.37 -3.46
C PRO A 157 -46.00 3.79 -2.12
N THR A 158 -45.44 2.58 -2.10
CA THR A 158 -45.01 1.86 -0.89
C THR A 158 -43.49 1.65 -0.81
N GLY A 159 -42.72 2.65 -1.26
CA GLY A 159 -41.26 2.68 -1.13
C GLY A 159 -40.53 2.27 -2.40
N MET A 160 -39.60 1.30 -2.31
CA MET A 160 -38.87 0.84 -3.51
C MET A 160 -39.79 0.08 -4.48
N PRO A 161 -39.61 0.28 -5.80
CA PRO A 161 -40.37 -0.44 -6.82
C PRO A 161 -40.22 -1.97 -6.71
N ASP A 162 -41.33 -2.68 -6.86
CA ASP A 162 -41.41 -4.14 -6.89
C ASP A 162 -42.21 -4.58 -8.12
N ALA A 163 -41.54 -5.10 -9.15
CA ALA A 163 -42.16 -5.41 -10.45
C ALA A 163 -43.34 -6.40 -10.36
N LYS A 164 -43.48 -7.17 -9.29
CA LYS A 164 -44.65 -8.06 -9.08
C LYS A 164 -45.92 -7.30 -8.72
N ARG A 165 -45.79 -6.11 -8.14
CA ARG A 165 -46.87 -5.30 -7.54
C ARG A 165 -47.06 -3.99 -8.30
N ASP A 166 -45.97 -3.27 -8.55
CA ASP A 166 -45.97 -1.89 -9.01
C ASP A 166 -45.91 -1.84 -10.55
N PRO A 167 -46.90 -1.23 -11.23
CA PRO A 167 -46.88 -1.12 -12.69
C PRO A 167 -45.81 -0.13 -13.18
N CYS A 168 -45.29 -0.38 -14.37
CA CYS A 168 -44.58 0.62 -15.16
C CYS A 168 -45.60 1.65 -15.68
N ILE A 169 -45.29 2.94 -15.54
CA ILE A 169 -46.17 4.06 -15.90
C ILE A 169 -45.64 4.91 -17.07
N MET A 170 -44.33 4.87 -17.30
CA MET A 170 -43.68 5.51 -18.43
C MET A 170 -42.49 4.70 -18.92
N ILE A 171 -42.26 4.73 -20.23
CA ILE A 171 -41.02 4.25 -20.87
C ILE A 171 -40.50 5.38 -21.76
N GLY A 172 -39.45 6.06 -21.30
CA GLY A 172 -38.73 7.07 -22.05
C GLY A 172 -37.73 6.41 -23.00
N CYS A 173 -37.62 6.91 -24.23
CA CYS A 173 -36.75 6.36 -25.27
C CYS A 173 -36.07 7.50 -26.03
N SER A 174 -34.79 7.31 -26.38
CA SER A 174 -34.06 8.21 -27.27
C SER A 174 -33.27 7.41 -28.31
N ALA A 175 -33.34 7.80 -29.58
CA ALA A 175 -32.67 7.11 -30.69
C ALA A 175 -32.36 8.09 -31.85
N SER A 176 -33.02 7.94 -33.01
CA SER A 176 -33.09 9.01 -34.04
C SER A 176 -34.09 10.12 -33.67
N LYS A 177 -35.05 9.78 -32.81
CA LYS A 177 -36.06 10.66 -32.21
C LYS A 177 -36.27 10.28 -30.75
N ASP A 178 -36.80 11.22 -29.97
CA ASP A 178 -37.20 10.95 -28.58
C ASP A 178 -38.69 10.59 -28.54
N VAL A 179 -39.03 9.58 -27.75
CA VAL A 179 -40.42 9.12 -27.56
C VAL A 179 -40.63 8.72 -26.10
N LEU A 180 -41.75 9.15 -25.52
CA LEU A 180 -42.22 8.71 -24.21
C LEU A 180 -43.53 7.94 -24.39
N PHE A 181 -43.53 6.65 -24.08
CA PHE A 181 -44.76 5.85 -24.01
C PHE A 181 -45.33 5.92 -22.58
N THR A 182 -46.64 6.11 -22.44
CA THR A 182 -47.32 6.22 -21.14
C THR A 182 -48.83 6.06 -21.28
N THR A 183 -49.57 5.84 -20.19
CA THR A 183 -51.05 5.73 -20.20
C THR A 183 -51.79 7.04 -19.90
N LYS A 184 -51.09 8.13 -19.54
CA LYS A 184 -51.69 9.46 -19.36
C LYS A 184 -51.38 10.40 -20.54
N LYS A 185 -52.23 11.41 -20.76
CA LYS A 185 -52.01 12.47 -21.76
C LYS A 185 -51.17 13.59 -21.17
N TYR A 186 -50.20 14.08 -21.95
CA TYR A 186 -49.34 15.23 -21.62
C TYR A 186 -49.15 16.10 -22.86
N PRO A 187 -48.94 17.43 -22.72
CA PRO A 187 -48.96 18.37 -23.83
C PRO A 187 -47.60 18.48 -24.56
N PHE A 188 -47.03 17.35 -25.02
CA PHE A 188 -45.76 17.34 -25.75
C PHE A 188 -45.77 16.35 -26.91
N GLU A 189 -45.21 16.74 -28.06
CA GLU A 189 -45.18 15.91 -29.29
C GLU A 189 -44.43 14.57 -29.13
N PHE A 190 -43.45 14.51 -28.24
CA PHE A 190 -42.72 13.28 -27.95
C PHE A 190 -43.54 12.26 -27.14
N VAL A 191 -44.73 12.61 -26.64
CA VAL A 191 -45.57 11.75 -25.81
C VAL A 191 -46.51 10.92 -26.67
N ARG A 192 -46.43 9.60 -26.54
CA ARG A 192 -47.35 8.63 -27.12
C ARG A 192 -48.19 7.99 -26.03
N THR A 193 -49.39 8.53 -25.81
CA THR A 193 -50.37 7.94 -24.90
C THR A 193 -50.95 6.65 -25.50
N VAL A 194 -50.95 5.57 -24.71
CA VAL A 194 -51.49 4.25 -25.07
C VAL A 194 -52.48 3.75 -24.01
N PRO A 195 -53.41 2.83 -24.32
CA PRO A 195 -54.49 2.47 -23.38
C PRO A 195 -54.01 1.76 -22.11
N THR A 196 -53.05 0.84 -22.21
CA THR A 196 -52.62 0.00 -21.08
C THR A 196 -51.09 -0.12 -20.96
N GLU A 197 -50.61 -0.59 -19.80
CA GLU A 197 -49.20 -0.97 -19.61
C GLU A 197 -48.75 -2.04 -20.63
N LYS A 198 -49.64 -2.96 -21.02
CA LYS A 198 -49.35 -3.96 -22.05
C LYS A 198 -49.04 -3.29 -23.39
N ASP A 199 -49.89 -2.35 -23.81
CA ASP A 199 -49.71 -1.60 -25.06
C ASP A 199 -48.42 -0.76 -25.02
N MET A 200 -48.04 -0.25 -23.84
CA MET A 200 -46.80 0.49 -23.61
C MET A 200 -45.56 -0.39 -23.87
N LEU A 201 -45.54 -1.60 -23.30
CA LEU A 201 -44.47 -2.59 -23.48
C LEU A 201 -44.34 -3.09 -24.93
N GLU A 202 -45.49 -3.29 -25.61
CA GLU A 202 -45.53 -3.71 -27.01
C GLU A 202 -45.18 -2.56 -27.98
N SER A 203 -45.56 -1.32 -27.67
CA SER A 203 -45.19 -0.11 -28.43
C SER A 203 -43.70 0.20 -28.31
N PHE A 204 -43.11 0.09 -27.12
CA PHE A 204 -41.66 0.15 -26.93
C PHE A 204 -40.94 -0.93 -27.76
N SER A 205 -41.47 -2.15 -27.79
CA SER A 205 -40.96 -3.25 -28.62
C SER A 205 -41.14 -2.99 -30.13
N ALA A 206 -42.10 -2.16 -30.55
CA ALA A 206 -42.24 -1.71 -31.94
C ALA A 206 -41.20 -0.63 -32.26
N PHE A 207 -41.03 0.38 -31.41
CA PHE A 207 -40.03 1.44 -31.54
C PHE A 207 -38.61 0.89 -31.72
N LEU A 208 -38.16 -0.04 -30.87
CA LEU A 208 -36.82 -0.65 -31.02
C LEU A 208 -36.65 -1.43 -32.33
N ARG A 209 -37.72 -1.87 -32.99
CA ARG A 209 -37.68 -2.50 -34.32
C ARG A 209 -37.64 -1.46 -35.44
N GLU A 210 -38.40 -0.37 -35.30
CA GLU A 210 -38.42 0.79 -36.20
C GLU A 210 -37.04 1.46 -36.28
N GLU A 211 -36.45 1.80 -35.13
CA GLU A 211 -35.11 2.42 -35.02
C GLU A 211 -33.96 1.47 -35.43
N ARG A 212 -34.24 0.17 -35.57
CA ARG A 212 -33.29 -0.88 -35.98
C ARG A 212 -31.96 -0.87 -35.19
N ALA A 213 -32.00 -0.45 -33.93
CA ALA A 213 -30.84 -0.26 -33.06
C ALA A 213 -29.94 -1.50 -32.97
N ASP A 214 -28.63 -1.29 -33.07
CA ASP A 214 -27.60 -2.32 -32.97
C ASP A 214 -27.09 -2.45 -31.53
N VAL A 215 -27.03 -1.31 -30.82
CA VAL A 215 -26.76 -1.22 -29.38
C VAL A 215 -28.03 -0.73 -28.66
N LEU A 216 -28.41 -1.41 -27.58
CA LEU A 216 -29.43 -0.97 -26.64
C LEU A 216 -28.73 -0.47 -25.37
N CYS A 217 -28.95 0.78 -25.02
CA CYS A 217 -28.29 1.48 -23.92
C CYS A 217 -29.22 1.60 -22.71
N THR A 218 -28.69 1.42 -21.52
CA THR A 218 -29.40 1.62 -20.25
C THR A 218 -28.45 2.23 -19.22
N TYR A 219 -29.01 2.73 -18.11
CA TYR A 219 -28.21 3.15 -16.95
C TYR A 219 -28.64 2.34 -15.72
N ASN A 220 -27.89 1.27 -15.41
CA ASN A 220 -28.21 0.24 -14.40
C ASN A 220 -29.32 -0.76 -14.84
N GLY A 221 -29.56 -0.88 -16.15
CA GLY A 221 -30.56 -1.80 -16.71
C GLY A 221 -30.23 -3.29 -16.58
N ASP A 222 -28.99 -3.67 -16.27
CA ASP A 222 -28.65 -5.06 -15.89
C ASP A 222 -29.32 -5.49 -14.57
N GLU A 223 -29.52 -4.55 -13.63
CA GLU A 223 -30.00 -4.81 -12.26
C GLU A 223 -31.44 -4.30 -12.03
N PHE A 224 -31.92 -3.33 -12.82
CA PHE A 224 -33.25 -2.73 -12.67
C PHE A 224 -34.13 -2.90 -13.92
N ASP A 225 -33.91 -2.11 -14.96
CA ASP A 225 -34.87 -1.90 -16.06
C ASP A 225 -35.25 -3.19 -16.81
N LEU A 226 -34.25 -3.97 -17.25
CA LEU A 226 -34.52 -5.19 -18.02
C LEU A 226 -35.17 -6.28 -17.16
N PRO A 227 -34.71 -6.57 -15.92
CA PRO A 227 -35.44 -7.45 -15.00
C PRO A 227 -36.88 -6.97 -14.72
N TYR A 228 -37.07 -5.66 -14.52
CA TYR A 228 -38.37 -5.07 -14.21
C TYR A 228 -39.35 -5.24 -15.37
N LEU A 229 -38.97 -4.83 -16.58
CA LEU A 229 -39.80 -4.98 -17.78
C LEU A 229 -40.09 -6.44 -18.11
N ALA A 230 -39.14 -7.35 -17.89
CA ALA A 230 -39.37 -8.79 -18.11
C ALA A 230 -40.44 -9.36 -17.17
N GLU A 231 -40.44 -8.97 -15.89
CA GLU A 231 -41.49 -9.37 -14.94
C GLU A 231 -42.82 -8.66 -15.24
N ARG A 232 -42.83 -7.36 -15.58
CA ARG A 232 -44.06 -6.66 -16.01
C ARG A 232 -44.67 -7.28 -17.26
N ALA A 233 -43.87 -7.70 -18.23
CA ALA A 233 -44.35 -8.42 -19.41
C ALA A 233 -44.98 -9.77 -19.04
N ARG A 234 -44.44 -10.48 -18.03
CA ARG A 234 -45.04 -11.72 -17.51
C ARG A 234 -46.39 -11.46 -16.84
N GLN A 235 -46.51 -10.40 -16.05
CA GLN A 235 -47.75 -10.03 -15.34
C GLN A 235 -48.85 -9.54 -16.30
N THR A 236 -48.50 -8.67 -17.25
CA THR A 236 -49.43 -8.08 -18.24
C THR A 236 -49.70 -8.97 -19.46
N LYS A 237 -48.98 -10.09 -19.60
CA LYS A 237 -48.96 -10.95 -20.79
C LYS A 237 -48.56 -10.19 -22.08
N ALA A 238 -47.71 -9.16 -21.95
CA ALA A 238 -47.21 -8.36 -23.08
C ALA A 238 -46.13 -9.10 -23.87
N GLN A 239 -46.14 -8.94 -25.20
CA GLN A 239 -45.10 -9.46 -26.08
C GLN A 239 -43.87 -8.56 -26.14
N LEU A 240 -43.13 -8.50 -25.03
CA LEU A 240 -41.88 -7.71 -24.92
C LEU A 240 -40.77 -8.29 -25.81
N ARG A 241 -40.49 -7.65 -26.95
CA ARG A 241 -39.51 -8.10 -27.96
C ARG A 241 -38.36 -7.11 -28.11
N LEU A 242 -37.50 -7.04 -27.10
CA LEU A 242 -36.35 -6.12 -27.10
C LEU A 242 -35.23 -6.56 -28.05
N GLY A 243 -35.04 -7.87 -28.24
CA GLY A 243 -34.03 -8.43 -29.14
C GLY A 243 -34.39 -8.34 -30.64
N ARG A 244 -33.56 -8.97 -31.47
CA ARG A 244 -33.87 -9.32 -32.87
C ARG A 244 -34.44 -10.74 -33.01
N THR A 245 -34.75 -11.39 -31.90
CA THR A 245 -35.47 -12.66 -31.81
C THR A 245 -36.71 -12.47 -30.94
N LYS A 246 -37.62 -13.45 -30.92
CA LYS A 246 -38.81 -13.43 -30.04
C LYS A 246 -38.50 -13.73 -28.56
N ALA A 247 -37.24 -13.97 -28.20
CA ALA A 247 -36.84 -14.34 -26.85
C ALA A 247 -36.71 -13.10 -25.94
N LEU A 248 -37.16 -13.25 -24.69
CA LEU A 248 -36.93 -12.28 -23.61
C LEU A 248 -35.42 -12.07 -23.34
N PRO A 249 -35.03 -10.99 -22.65
CA PRO A 249 -33.66 -10.82 -22.15
C PRO A 249 -33.23 -12.00 -21.28
N VAL A 250 -31.95 -12.39 -21.41
CA VAL A 250 -31.36 -13.51 -20.66
C VAL A 250 -30.54 -12.94 -19.51
N PHE A 251 -30.91 -13.27 -18.28
CA PHE A 251 -30.23 -12.84 -17.06
C PHE A 251 -29.22 -13.89 -16.59
N LYS A 252 -27.99 -13.46 -16.29
CA LYS A 252 -26.94 -14.32 -15.72
C LYS A 252 -26.26 -13.59 -14.56
N ARG A 253 -25.77 -14.33 -13.59
CA ARG A 253 -24.99 -13.78 -12.48
C ARG A 253 -23.50 -13.79 -12.82
N LEU A 254 -22.86 -12.61 -12.79
CA LEU A 254 -21.43 -12.44 -12.99
C LEU A 254 -20.79 -12.01 -11.66
N GLY A 255 -20.44 -13.01 -10.84
CA GLY A 255 -19.90 -12.81 -9.49
C GLY A 255 -20.95 -12.21 -8.53
N LEU A 256 -20.79 -10.93 -8.20
CA LEU A 256 -21.67 -10.21 -7.28
C LEU A 256 -22.75 -9.35 -7.97
N ARG A 257 -22.71 -9.21 -9.30
CA ARG A 257 -23.72 -8.48 -10.09
C ARG A 257 -24.50 -9.42 -11.01
N ASN A 258 -25.68 -8.99 -11.40
CA ASN A 258 -26.42 -9.56 -12.52
C ASN A 258 -25.95 -8.93 -13.84
N THR A 259 -26.22 -9.63 -14.96
CA THR A 259 -25.99 -9.17 -16.32
C THR A 259 -27.17 -9.57 -17.19
N ALA A 260 -27.61 -8.68 -18.08
CA ALA A 260 -28.71 -8.91 -19.01
C ALA A 260 -28.19 -8.91 -20.46
N ARG A 261 -28.44 -9.99 -21.20
CA ARG A 261 -28.18 -10.08 -22.65
C ARG A 261 -29.49 -9.97 -23.43
N VAL A 262 -29.48 -9.13 -24.48
CA VAL A 262 -30.64 -8.86 -25.34
C VAL A 262 -30.38 -9.48 -26.71
N ASN A 263 -30.96 -10.66 -26.97
CA ASN A 263 -30.59 -11.52 -28.10
C ASN A 263 -30.58 -10.80 -29.46
N GLY A 264 -29.42 -10.72 -30.11
CA GLY A 264 -29.24 -10.07 -31.42
C GLY A 264 -29.06 -8.55 -31.38
N ARG A 265 -28.79 -7.96 -30.21
CA ARG A 265 -28.30 -6.58 -30.03
C ARG A 265 -27.20 -6.59 -28.96
N VAL A 266 -26.32 -5.61 -28.97
CA VAL A 266 -25.40 -5.41 -27.84
C VAL A 266 -26.16 -4.66 -26.74
N HIS A 267 -26.30 -5.26 -25.56
CA HIS A 267 -26.76 -4.52 -24.38
C HIS A 267 -25.57 -3.82 -23.70
N PHE A 268 -25.59 -2.49 -23.73
CA PHE A 268 -24.55 -1.61 -23.20
C PHE A 268 -25.08 -0.83 -21.99
N ASP A 269 -24.84 -1.37 -20.79
CA ASP A 269 -25.23 -0.71 -19.54
C ASP A 269 -24.13 0.29 -19.16
N VAL A 270 -24.44 1.58 -19.33
CA VAL A 270 -23.54 2.71 -19.09
C VAL A 270 -23.07 2.75 -17.63
N PHE A 271 -23.90 2.29 -16.67
CA PHE A 271 -23.53 2.27 -15.26
C PHE A 271 -22.37 1.32 -14.98
N ASN A 272 -22.22 0.22 -15.72
CA ASN A 272 -21.07 -0.67 -15.55
C ASN A 272 -19.77 0.00 -15.99
N VAL A 273 -19.78 0.72 -17.11
CA VAL A 273 -18.62 1.48 -17.64
C VAL A 273 -18.25 2.63 -16.71
N VAL A 274 -19.22 3.43 -16.29
CA VAL A 274 -19.03 4.51 -15.30
C VAL A 274 -18.50 3.96 -13.97
N SER A 275 -19.03 2.82 -13.52
CA SER A 275 -18.54 2.12 -12.31
C SER A 275 -17.12 1.56 -12.49
N PHE A 276 -16.75 1.10 -13.68
CA PHE A 276 -15.39 0.66 -14.02
C PHE A 276 -14.41 1.84 -14.01
N MET A 277 -14.71 2.93 -14.74
CA MET A 277 -13.95 4.17 -14.76
C MET A 277 -13.75 4.76 -13.35
N SER A 278 -14.74 4.60 -12.47
CA SER A 278 -14.63 5.00 -11.08
C SER A 278 -13.72 4.09 -10.24
N LYS A 279 -13.81 2.76 -10.41
CA LYS A 279 -12.94 1.78 -9.71
C LYS A 279 -11.45 1.92 -10.08
N ILE A 280 -11.14 2.23 -11.35
CA ILE A 280 -9.76 2.50 -11.80
C ILE A 280 -9.29 3.92 -11.44
N GLY A 281 -10.14 4.73 -10.80
CA GLY A 281 -9.79 6.06 -10.31
C GLY A 281 -9.73 7.17 -11.38
N ALA A 282 -10.22 6.88 -12.60
CA ALA A 282 -10.34 7.84 -13.69
C ALA A 282 -11.54 8.79 -13.49
N LEU A 283 -12.66 8.29 -12.92
CA LEU A 283 -13.84 9.09 -12.56
C LEU A 283 -14.05 9.12 -11.03
N ARG A 284 -13.76 10.24 -10.38
CA ARG A 284 -13.69 10.34 -8.91
C ARG A 284 -14.96 10.92 -8.28
N MET A 285 -16.07 10.23 -8.53
CA MET A 285 -17.40 10.65 -8.07
C MET A 285 -17.90 9.85 -6.85
N PRO A 286 -18.64 10.49 -5.92
CA PRO A 286 -19.16 9.83 -4.73
C PRO A 286 -20.46 9.06 -4.96
N ARG A 287 -21.33 9.61 -5.81
CA ARG A 287 -22.62 9.08 -6.26
C ARG A 287 -22.51 8.92 -7.77
N LEU A 288 -22.88 7.74 -8.27
CA LEU A 288 -22.92 7.44 -9.70
C LEU A 288 -24.39 7.40 -10.16
N SER A 289 -25.16 8.43 -9.82
CA SER A 289 -26.50 8.64 -10.37
C SER A 289 -26.41 9.33 -11.73
N LEU A 290 -27.37 9.07 -12.61
CA LEU A 290 -27.35 9.53 -13.99
C LEU A 290 -27.22 11.05 -14.10
N ASP A 291 -27.97 11.80 -13.28
CA ASP A 291 -27.91 13.27 -13.19
C ASP A 291 -26.48 13.79 -12.95
N LYS A 292 -25.79 13.28 -11.93
CA LYS A 292 -24.45 13.76 -11.54
C LYS A 292 -23.38 13.31 -12.52
N VAL A 293 -23.51 12.12 -13.09
CA VAL A 293 -22.55 11.61 -14.08
C VAL A 293 -22.69 12.35 -15.40
N TYR A 294 -23.91 12.69 -15.80
CA TYR A 294 -24.18 13.54 -16.96
C TYR A 294 -23.59 14.96 -16.79
N GLU A 295 -23.76 15.55 -15.59
CA GLU A 295 -23.18 16.85 -15.24
C GLU A 295 -21.65 16.83 -15.22
N GLU A 296 -21.01 15.85 -14.57
CA GLU A 296 -19.54 15.77 -14.46
C GLU A 296 -18.85 15.39 -15.78
N VAL A 297 -19.42 14.48 -16.58
CA VAL A 297 -18.77 13.95 -17.79
C VAL A 297 -19.03 14.82 -19.02
N LEU A 298 -20.23 15.40 -19.14
CA LEU A 298 -20.66 16.14 -20.33
C LEU A 298 -20.98 17.62 -20.07
N GLY A 299 -20.90 18.09 -18.82
CA GLY A 299 -21.20 19.49 -18.47
C GLY A 299 -22.68 19.87 -18.59
N LYS A 300 -23.57 18.90 -18.79
CA LYS A 300 -25.01 19.12 -19.04
C LYS A 300 -25.84 18.72 -17.83
N LYS A 301 -26.91 19.47 -17.58
CA LYS A 301 -27.93 19.12 -16.59
C LYS A 301 -29.12 18.48 -17.30
N LYS A 302 -29.78 17.54 -16.60
CA LYS A 302 -31.08 16.99 -16.99
C LYS A 302 -32.15 17.46 -16.00
N GLU A 303 -33.42 17.18 -16.31
CA GLU A 303 -34.52 17.44 -15.39
C GLU A 303 -34.38 16.58 -14.13
N ASP A 304 -34.91 17.04 -12.99
CA ASP A 304 -34.87 16.28 -11.72
C ASP A 304 -36.23 16.20 -11.04
N ILE A 305 -36.49 15.05 -10.42
CA ILE A 305 -37.67 14.73 -9.61
C ILE A 305 -37.22 13.82 -8.46
N ALA A 306 -37.60 14.18 -7.23
CA ALA A 306 -37.31 13.35 -6.07
C ALA A 306 -37.99 11.97 -6.21
N LYS A 307 -37.22 10.88 -6.08
CA LYS A 307 -37.70 9.52 -6.40
C LYS A 307 -38.94 9.04 -5.62
N LEU A 308 -39.17 9.58 -4.42
CA LEU A 308 -40.35 9.27 -3.60
C LEU A 308 -41.61 10.07 -4.01
N GLU A 309 -41.46 11.07 -4.87
CA GLU A 309 -42.54 11.91 -5.40
C GLU A 309 -43.02 11.47 -6.79
N ILE A 310 -42.33 10.55 -7.47
CA ILE A 310 -42.66 10.10 -8.84
C ILE A 310 -44.11 9.59 -8.95
N TRP A 311 -44.55 8.73 -8.02
CA TRP A 311 -45.94 8.23 -8.01
C TRP A 311 -46.97 9.34 -7.69
N LYS A 312 -46.61 10.35 -6.90
CA LYS A 312 -47.50 11.50 -6.61
C LYS A 312 -47.59 12.46 -7.78
N ALA A 313 -46.46 12.71 -8.45
CA ALA A 313 -46.39 13.48 -9.69
C ALA A 313 -47.22 12.80 -10.78
N TRP A 314 -47.12 11.47 -10.88
CA TRP A 314 -47.99 10.66 -11.71
C TRP A 314 -49.47 10.85 -11.37
N ASP A 315 -49.88 10.72 -10.10
CA ASP A 315 -51.28 10.86 -9.69
C ASP A 315 -51.84 12.24 -10.02
N ARG A 316 -51.08 13.31 -9.73
CA ARG A 316 -51.44 14.69 -10.08
C ARG A 316 -51.47 14.99 -11.59
N GLY A 317 -50.95 14.10 -12.44
CA GLY A 317 -50.81 14.35 -13.89
C GLY A 317 -49.75 15.41 -14.21
N ASP A 318 -48.68 15.46 -13.41
CA ASP A 318 -47.63 16.47 -13.49
C ASP A 318 -46.84 16.38 -14.81
N ALA A 319 -46.96 17.40 -15.66
CA ALA A 319 -46.29 17.44 -16.95
C ALA A 319 -44.75 17.46 -16.85
N HIS A 320 -44.18 17.81 -15.69
CA HIS A 320 -42.74 17.72 -15.46
C HIS A 320 -42.24 16.27 -15.48
N LEU A 321 -43.05 15.30 -15.04
CA LEU A 321 -42.70 13.88 -15.06
C LEU A 321 -42.44 13.34 -16.47
N ALA A 322 -43.18 13.84 -17.46
CA ALA A 322 -42.96 13.48 -18.86
C ALA A 322 -41.62 14.03 -19.41
N LYS A 323 -41.22 15.24 -18.99
CA LYS A 323 -39.90 15.80 -19.34
C LYS A 323 -38.77 15.03 -18.66
N TYR A 324 -38.93 14.69 -17.38
CA TYR A 324 -37.99 13.92 -16.58
C TYR A 324 -37.64 12.58 -17.24
N CYS A 325 -38.64 11.72 -17.47
CA CYS A 325 -38.40 10.38 -18.06
C CYS A 325 -37.77 10.45 -19.48
N ARG A 326 -38.14 11.45 -20.30
CA ARG A 326 -37.43 11.71 -21.57
C ARG A 326 -35.97 12.09 -21.32
N SER A 327 -35.69 12.96 -20.35
CA SER A 327 -34.35 13.48 -20.08
C SER A 327 -33.37 12.40 -19.63
N ASP A 328 -33.83 11.39 -18.89
CA ASP A 328 -33.00 10.26 -18.45
C ASP A 328 -32.63 9.35 -19.64
N ALA A 329 -33.58 9.04 -20.52
CA ALA A 329 -33.28 8.35 -21.77
C ALA A 329 -32.25 9.12 -22.63
N VAL A 330 -32.43 10.43 -22.82
CA VAL A 330 -31.48 11.28 -23.59
C VAL A 330 -30.10 11.30 -22.94
N ALA A 331 -30.01 11.56 -21.63
CA ALA A 331 -28.74 11.59 -20.90
C ALA A 331 -28.00 10.25 -20.96
N CYS A 332 -28.73 9.13 -20.85
CA CYS A 332 -28.20 7.79 -21.03
C CYS A 332 -27.60 7.58 -22.44
N LEU A 333 -28.27 8.04 -23.50
CA LEU A 333 -27.79 7.90 -24.87
C LEU A 333 -26.52 8.72 -25.13
N GLU A 334 -26.47 9.95 -24.64
CA GLU A 334 -25.29 10.81 -24.80
C GLU A 334 -24.07 10.27 -24.04
N LEU A 335 -24.25 9.80 -22.80
CA LEU A 335 -23.17 9.12 -22.06
C LEU A 335 -22.73 7.82 -22.74
N ALA A 336 -23.67 7.06 -23.31
CA ALA A 336 -23.32 5.87 -24.08
C ALA A 336 -22.48 6.22 -25.31
N ARG A 337 -22.86 7.26 -26.08
CA ARG A 337 -22.09 7.76 -27.22
C ARG A 337 -20.68 8.23 -26.83
N HIS A 338 -20.53 8.85 -25.66
CA HIS A 338 -19.24 9.28 -25.13
C HIS A 338 -18.30 8.10 -24.79
N TYR A 339 -18.81 7.06 -24.12
CA TYR A 339 -17.98 5.94 -23.66
C TYR A 339 -17.83 4.78 -24.67
N LEU A 340 -18.73 4.64 -25.65
CA LEU A 340 -18.71 3.54 -26.62
C LEU A 340 -17.38 3.38 -27.38
N PRO A 341 -16.70 4.45 -27.85
CA PRO A 341 -15.40 4.30 -28.53
C PRO A 341 -14.32 3.66 -27.66
N LEU A 342 -14.28 4.00 -26.36
CA LEU A 342 -13.32 3.41 -25.41
C LEU A 342 -13.59 1.91 -25.21
N GLU A 343 -14.86 1.53 -25.08
CA GLU A 343 -15.25 0.13 -24.88
C GLU A 343 -15.07 -0.72 -26.14
N ILE A 344 -15.21 -0.14 -27.34
CA ILE A 344 -14.83 -0.78 -28.60
C ILE A 344 -13.31 -1.05 -28.64
N GLU A 345 -12.48 -0.09 -28.24
CA GLU A 345 -11.02 -0.29 -28.19
C GLU A 345 -10.60 -1.30 -27.11
N LEU A 346 -11.22 -1.28 -25.93
CA LEU A 346 -11.01 -2.32 -24.91
C LEU A 346 -11.40 -3.71 -25.44
N ALA A 347 -12.51 -3.82 -26.15
CA ALA A 347 -12.95 -5.06 -26.82
C ALA A 347 -11.94 -5.56 -27.86
N ARG A 348 -11.46 -4.68 -28.76
CA ARG A 348 -10.45 -4.98 -29.79
C ARG A 348 -9.13 -5.44 -29.20
N VAL A 349 -8.54 -4.63 -28.32
CA VAL A 349 -7.22 -4.90 -27.73
C VAL A 349 -7.26 -6.22 -26.95
N SER A 350 -8.29 -6.44 -26.12
CA SER A 350 -8.41 -7.67 -25.32
C SER A 350 -8.92 -8.90 -26.09
N GLY A 351 -9.54 -8.72 -27.26
CA GLY A 351 -10.15 -9.82 -28.03
C GLY A 351 -11.48 -10.32 -27.44
N THR A 352 -12.21 -9.50 -26.68
CA THR A 352 -13.52 -9.85 -26.10
C THR A 352 -14.67 -9.11 -26.78
N THR A 353 -15.91 -9.59 -26.66
CA THR A 353 -17.08 -8.87 -27.19
C THR A 353 -17.27 -7.51 -26.51
N LEU A 354 -17.95 -6.57 -27.17
CA LEU A 354 -18.31 -5.29 -26.57
C LEU A 354 -19.22 -5.43 -25.33
N HIS A 355 -20.07 -6.46 -25.31
CA HIS A 355 -20.92 -6.78 -24.15
C HIS A 355 -20.09 -7.26 -22.94
N ASP A 356 -19.05 -8.08 -23.17
CA ASP A 356 -18.21 -8.60 -22.09
C ASP A 356 -17.17 -7.57 -21.63
N ALA A 357 -16.59 -6.78 -22.55
CA ALA A 357 -15.61 -5.73 -22.26
C ALA A 357 -16.17 -4.70 -21.26
N SER A 358 -17.37 -4.17 -21.56
CA SER A 358 -18.10 -3.19 -20.72
C SER A 358 -18.51 -3.70 -19.33
N ARG A 359 -18.26 -4.99 -19.04
CA ARG A 359 -18.52 -5.65 -17.75
C ARG A 359 -17.27 -6.29 -17.14
N ALA A 360 -16.13 -6.23 -17.83
CA ALA A 360 -14.90 -6.85 -17.40
C ALA A 360 -14.19 -6.05 -16.29
N THR A 361 -13.48 -6.77 -15.44
CA THR A 361 -12.39 -6.20 -14.65
C THR A 361 -11.14 -6.07 -15.51
N THR A 362 -10.22 -5.17 -15.13
CA THR A 362 -8.95 -5.00 -15.84
C THR A 362 -8.16 -6.31 -15.97
N GLY A 363 -8.11 -7.13 -14.92
CA GLY A 363 -7.46 -8.44 -14.97
C GLY A 363 -8.12 -9.44 -15.92
N GLN A 364 -9.42 -9.34 -16.19
CA GLN A 364 -10.10 -10.19 -17.19
C GLN A 364 -9.81 -9.75 -18.63
N LEU A 365 -9.54 -8.46 -18.86
CA LEU A 365 -9.09 -7.94 -20.16
C LEU A 365 -7.65 -8.38 -20.46
N VAL A 366 -6.75 -8.28 -19.47
CA VAL A 366 -5.37 -8.79 -19.56
C VAL A 366 -5.36 -10.32 -19.77
N GLU A 367 -6.17 -11.07 -19.03
CA GLU A 367 -6.28 -12.53 -19.22
C GLU A 367 -6.78 -12.90 -20.63
N ALA A 368 -7.73 -12.16 -21.19
CA ALA A 368 -8.23 -12.41 -22.55
C ALA A 368 -7.14 -12.17 -23.60
N LEU A 369 -6.41 -11.06 -23.50
CA LEU A 369 -5.28 -10.72 -24.37
C LEU A 369 -4.18 -11.80 -24.28
N LEU A 370 -3.77 -12.19 -23.08
CA LEU A 370 -2.73 -13.21 -22.87
C LEU A 370 -3.15 -14.58 -23.41
N MET A 371 -4.42 -14.99 -23.24
CA MET A 371 -4.92 -16.24 -23.84
C MET A 371 -4.88 -16.22 -25.37
N ARG A 372 -5.23 -15.09 -26.00
CA ARG A 372 -5.14 -14.93 -27.46
C ARG A 372 -3.69 -15.02 -27.93
N ARG A 373 -2.78 -14.25 -27.32
CA ARG A 373 -1.36 -14.20 -27.69
C ARG A 373 -0.61 -15.51 -27.41
N ALA A 374 -0.94 -16.22 -26.33
CA ALA A 374 -0.41 -17.55 -26.06
C ALA A 374 -0.76 -18.54 -27.17
N ALA A 375 -2.03 -18.58 -27.58
CA ALA A 375 -2.48 -19.46 -28.66
C ALA A 375 -1.83 -19.09 -30.02
N GLU A 376 -1.66 -17.81 -30.31
CA GLU A 376 -0.94 -17.33 -31.51
C GLU A 376 0.54 -17.77 -31.53
N ARG A 377 1.22 -17.79 -30.37
CA ARG A 377 2.59 -18.29 -30.17
C ARG A 377 2.70 -19.81 -30.03
N GLY A 378 1.59 -20.56 -30.08
CA GLY A 378 1.58 -22.00 -29.84
C GLY A 378 1.92 -22.41 -28.39
N GLU A 379 1.74 -21.50 -27.43
CA GLU A 379 1.97 -21.74 -26.01
C GLU A 379 0.74 -22.33 -25.31
N LEU A 380 0.99 -23.08 -24.24
CA LEU A 380 -0.06 -23.65 -23.40
C LEU A 380 -0.74 -22.56 -22.56
N ILE A 381 -2.07 -22.47 -22.58
CA ILE A 381 -2.81 -21.57 -21.68
C ILE A 381 -2.91 -22.21 -20.28
N PRO A 382 -2.35 -21.62 -19.20
CA PRO A 382 -2.43 -22.19 -17.87
C PRO A 382 -3.86 -22.24 -17.35
N ASN A 383 -4.16 -23.21 -16.48
CA ASN A 383 -5.47 -23.28 -15.82
C ASN A 383 -5.67 -22.11 -14.84
N LYS A 384 -6.94 -21.86 -14.50
CA LYS A 384 -7.22 -21.06 -13.31
C LYS A 384 -6.90 -21.88 -12.05
N PRO A 385 -6.42 -21.26 -10.98
CA PRO A 385 -6.21 -21.93 -9.70
C PRO A 385 -7.52 -22.44 -9.12
N GLU A 386 -7.42 -23.51 -8.34
CA GLU A 386 -8.52 -23.96 -7.48
C GLU A 386 -8.75 -23.00 -6.31
N GLN A 387 -9.87 -23.15 -5.60
CA GLN A 387 -10.26 -22.26 -4.51
C GLN A 387 -9.18 -22.22 -3.40
N ALA A 388 -8.66 -23.38 -2.99
CA ALA A 388 -7.63 -23.48 -1.96
C ALA A 388 -6.31 -22.80 -2.39
N GLU A 389 -5.91 -22.95 -3.65
CA GLU A 389 -4.72 -22.29 -4.19
C GLU A 389 -4.92 -20.76 -4.26
N ALA A 390 -6.10 -20.29 -4.69
CA ALA A 390 -6.42 -18.87 -4.70
C ALA A 390 -6.44 -18.25 -3.29
N GLU A 391 -6.91 -18.98 -2.29
CA GLU A 391 -6.87 -18.55 -0.88
C GLU A 391 -5.43 -18.51 -0.34
N ALA A 392 -4.61 -19.53 -0.63
CA ALA A 392 -3.20 -19.55 -0.26
C ALA A 392 -2.40 -18.39 -0.89
N ARG A 393 -2.63 -18.11 -2.18
CA ARG A 393 -2.06 -16.95 -2.89
C ARG A 393 -2.49 -15.62 -2.26
N GLN A 394 -3.72 -15.53 -1.75
CA GLN A 394 -4.25 -14.31 -1.12
C GLN A 394 -3.77 -14.10 0.33
N ALA A 395 -3.38 -15.16 1.04
CA ALA A 395 -3.00 -15.11 2.45
C ALA A 395 -1.63 -14.45 2.73
N ALA A 396 -0.77 -14.28 1.72
CA ALA A 396 0.60 -13.82 1.89
C ALA A 396 0.91 -12.58 1.03
N PRO A 397 0.50 -11.36 1.46
CA PRO A 397 0.68 -10.13 0.69
C PRO A 397 2.17 -9.82 0.49
N ILE A 398 2.51 -9.33 -0.70
CA ILE A 398 3.88 -8.95 -1.07
C ILE A 398 4.22 -7.53 -0.61
N GLN A 399 5.51 -7.21 -0.55
CA GLN A 399 5.97 -5.85 -0.28
C GLN A 399 5.60 -4.92 -1.45
N GLY A 400 4.97 -3.79 -1.13
CA GLY A 400 4.47 -2.86 -2.12
C GLY A 400 5.52 -1.91 -2.69
N ALA A 401 5.01 -0.85 -3.32
CA ALA A 401 5.76 0.38 -3.50
C ALA A 401 6.16 0.96 -2.13
N PHE A 402 7.28 1.65 -2.17
CA PHE A 402 7.91 2.51 -1.17
C PHE A 402 7.01 3.83 -1.09
N VAL A 403 7.14 4.79 -0.13
CA VAL A 403 6.15 5.91 0.13
C VAL A 403 6.65 7.38 0.55
N LYS A 404 7.97 7.76 0.55
CA LYS A 404 8.83 8.79 1.25
C LYS A 404 8.27 10.09 1.87
N ILE A 405 6.98 10.17 2.21
CA ILE A 405 6.25 11.21 2.98
C ILE A 405 6.90 12.62 3.09
N PRO A 406 6.21 13.70 2.67
CA PRO A 406 6.75 15.05 2.71
C PRO A 406 6.47 15.71 4.07
N GLU A 407 7.30 16.67 4.45
CA GLU A 407 7.04 17.47 5.64
C GLU A 407 5.80 18.36 5.37
N PRO A 408 4.88 18.55 6.33
CA PRO A 408 3.76 19.45 6.16
C PRO A 408 4.25 20.90 6.03
N GLY A 409 3.82 21.60 4.98
CA GLY A 409 4.29 22.96 4.71
C GLY A 409 3.94 23.45 3.31
N ILE A 410 4.32 24.70 3.01
CA ILE A 410 4.36 25.23 1.64
C ILE A 410 5.77 25.07 1.10
N TYR A 411 5.87 24.62 -0.14
CA TYR A 411 7.11 24.66 -0.91
C TYR A 411 6.84 25.38 -2.22
N GLU A 412 7.86 26.06 -2.71
CA GLU A 412 7.87 26.71 -4.02
C GLU A 412 8.92 26.05 -4.92
N ASN A 413 8.76 26.19 -6.23
CA ASN A 413 9.65 25.63 -7.25
C ASN A 413 9.81 24.10 -7.13
N ILE A 414 8.70 23.37 -7.30
CA ILE A 414 8.66 21.91 -7.23
C ILE A 414 8.62 21.31 -8.63
N ALA A 415 9.64 20.55 -9.00
CA ALA A 415 9.62 19.65 -10.15
C ALA A 415 9.13 18.27 -9.68
N VAL A 416 8.09 17.75 -10.35
CA VAL A 416 7.58 16.41 -10.06
C VAL A 416 7.98 15.48 -11.19
N PHE A 417 8.79 14.47 -10.86
CA PHE A 417 9.17 13.42 -11.78
C PHE A 417 8.35 12.16 -11.53
N ASP A 418 7.91 11.51 -12.61
CA ASP A 418 7.26 10.21 -12.57
C ASP A 418 7.92 9.27 -13.59
N PHE A 419 7.93 7.97 -13.29
CA PHE A 419 8.44 6.97 -14.21
C PHE A 419 7.34 6.54 -15.18
N ARG A 420 7.57 6.75 -16.47
CA ARG A 420 6.62 6.46 -17.55
C ARG A 420 6.21 5.00 -17.57
N SER A 421 5.07 4.70 -16.97
CA SER A 421 4.58 3.32 -16.81
C SER A 421 5.63 2.40 -16.15
N LEU A 422 6.21 2.83 -15.02
CA LEU A 422 7.26 2.15 -14.24
C LEU A 422 7.18 0.62 -14.28
N TYR A 423 6.12 0.02 -13.72
CA TYR A 423 6.01 -1.44 -13.63
C TYR A 423 5.93 -2.13 -15.00
N PRO A 424 5.10 -1.68 -15.96
CA PRO A 424 5.21 -2.14 -17.35
C PRO A 424 6.62 -2.04 -17.95
N SER A 425 7.32 -0.92 -17.78
CA SER A 425 8.68 -0.75 -18.32
C SER A 425 9.71 -1.68 -17.67
N ILE A 426 9.58 -1.96 -16.37
CA ILE A 426 10.41 -2.95 -15.66
C ILE A 426 10.13 -4.36 -16.16
N ILE A 427 8.84 -4.73 -16.31
CA ILE A 427 8.42 -6.03 -16.83
C ILE A 427 9.07 -6.30 -18.19
N ILE A 428 9.03 -5.33 -19.10
CA ILE A 428 9.63 -5.44 -20.43
C ILE A 428 11.16 -5.49 -20.34
N SER A 429 11.79 -4.49 -19.70
CA SER A 429 13.26 -4.33 -19.69
C SER A 429 14.01 -5.49 -19.04
N HIS A 430 13.37 -6.20 -18.11
CA HIS A 430 13.96 -7.35 -17.41
C HIS A 430 13.30 -8.68 -17.80
N ASN A 431 12.51 -8.69 -18.89
CA ASN A 431 11.82 -9.87 -19.44
C ASN A 431 11.05 -10.69 -18.39
N VAL A 432 10.25 -10.01 -17.55
CA VAL A 432 9.60 -10.62 -16.38
C VAL A 432 8.37 -11.44 -16.78
N ASP A 433 8.53 -12.76 -16.83
CA ASP A 433 7.47 -13.72 -17.11
C ASP A 433 7.67 -15.03 -16.30
N PRO A 434 6.60 -15.69 -15.79
CA PRO A 434 6.73 -16.97 -15.09
C PRO A 434 7.53 -18.04 -15.84
N ALA A 435 7.44 -18.07 -17.17
CA ALA A 435 8.15 -19.02 -18.04
C ALA A 435 9.64 -18.69 -18.25
N THR A 436 10.10 -17.52 -17.81
CA THR A 436 11.51 -17.08 -17.94
C THR A 436 12.31 -17.22 -16.65
N ILE A 437 11.67 -17.64 -15.55
CA ILE A 437 12.33 -17.86 -14.26
C ILE A 437 13.26 -19.08 -14.35
N GLY A 438 14.47 -18.97 -13.80
CA GLY A 438 15.35 -20.11 -13.53
C GLY A 438 16.55 -20.29 -14.45
N CYS A 439 16.89 -19.29 -15.29
CA CYS A 439 18.14 -19.30 -16.04
C CYS A 439 19.39 -19.21 -15.14
N LYS A 440 20.54 -19.63 -15.71
CA LYS A 440 21.87 -19.32 -15.16
C LYS A 440 22.06 -17.80 -15.06
N GLU A 441 22.86 -17.36 -14.09
CA GLU A 441 23.00 -15.94 -13.74
C GLU A 441 23.59 -15.09 -14.86
N GLU A 442 24.66 -15.59 -15.50
CA GLU A 442 25.28 -15.02 -16.71
C GLU A 442 24.24 -14.66 -17.81
N ASP A 443 23.29 -15.57 -18.02
CA ASP A 443 22.23 -15.50 -19.03
C ASP A 443 20.92 -14.87 -18.52
N ALA A 444 20.90 -14.25 -17.34
CA ALA A 444 19.70 -13.73 -16.70
C ALA A 444 19.78 -12.26 -16.30
N TYR A 445 18.62 -11.59 -16.26
CA TYR A 445 18.39 -10.40 -15.45
C TYR A 445 18.15 -10.86 -14.01
N VAL A 446 18.96 -10.36 -13.08
CA VAL A 446 18.84 -10.68 -11.65
C VAL A 446 18.08 -9.55 -10.97
N SER A 447 16.95 -9.87 -10.36
CA SER A 447 16.21 -8.91 -9.52
C SER A 447 16.95 -8.63 -8.21
N PRO A 448 16.66 -7.52 -7.50
CA PRO A 448 17.26 -7.26 -6.19
C PRO A 448 17.02 -8.39 -5.17
N LEU A 449 15.92 -9.14 -5.33
CA LEU A 449 15.57 -10.30 -4.51
C LEU A 449 16.23 -11.63 -4.96
N GLY A 450 17.13 -11.60 -5.95
CA GLY A 450 17.87 -12.76 -6.45
C GLY A 450 17.11 -13.65 -7.44
N HIS A 451 15.84 -13.37 -7.76
CA HIS A 451 15.14 -14.08 -8.85
C HIS A 451 15.81 -13.79 -10.20
N ARG A 452 16.04 -14.85 -10.98
CA ARG A 452 16.75 -14.82 -12.27
C ARG A 452 15.79 -15.02 -13.44
N PHE A 453 15.68 -14.02 -14.32
CA PHE A 453 14.81 -14.02 -15.51
C PHE A 453 15.67 -14.13 -16.78
N CYS A 454 15.45 -15.16 -17.60
CA CYS A 454 16.24 -15.45 -18.80
C CYS A 454 16.33 -14.25 -19.77
N LYS A 455 17.52 -13.90 -20.25
CA LYS A 455 17.72 -12.93 -21.35
C LYS A 455 17.38 -13.52 -22.72
N LYS A 456 17.72 -14.80 -22.94
CA LYS A 456 17.65 -15.49 -24.24
C LYS A 456 16.27 -16.05 -24.60
N LYS A 457 15.39 -16.27 -23.61
CA LYS A 457 14.05 -16.84 -23.80
C LYS A 457 13.01 -15.72 -23.67
N GLU A 458 12.38 -15.32 -24.78
CA GLU A 458 11.37 -14.26 -24.77
C GLU A 458 10.11 -14.67 -23.99
N GLY A 459 9.77 -13.92 -22.93
CA GLY A 459 8.54 -14.12 -22.17
C GLY A 459 7.29 -13.65 -22.92
N LEU A 460 6.14 -14.30 -22.68
CA LEU A 460 4.86 -13.92 -23.28
C LEU A 460 4.40 -12.54 -22.78
N ILE A 461 4.40 -12.36 -21.46
CA ILE A 461 3.96 -11.15 -20.77
C ILE A 461 4.75 -9.89 -21.20
N PRO A 462 6.09 -9.86 -21.16
CA PRO A 462 6.87 -8.70 -21.58
C PRO A 462 6.73 -8.42 -23.08
N SER A 463 6.72 -9.44 -23.93
CA SER A 463 6.49 -9.31 -25.38
C SER A 463 5.16 -8.60 -25.68
N VAL A 464 4.06 -9.14 -25.15
CA VAL A 464 2.70 -8.61 -25.35
C VAL A 464 2.51 -7.24 -24.70
N LEU A 465 3.17 -6.97 -23.57
CA LEU A 465 3.13 -5.65 -22.93
C LEU A 465 3.93 -4.61 -23.72
N GLY A 466 5.01 -5.01 -24.38
CA GLY A 466 5.74 -4.22 -25.37
C GLY A 466 4.84 -3.76 -26.51
N GLU A 467 4.17 -4.71 -27.19
CA GLU A 467 3.19 -4.41 -28.26
C GLU A 467 2.12 -3.38 -27.82
N VAL A 468 1.56 -3.55 -26.61
CA VAL A 468 0.53 -2.66 -26.06
C VAL A 468 1.07 -1.25 -25.81
N LEU A 469 2.29 -1.11 -25.30
CA LEU A 469 2.92 0.20 -25.10
C LEU A 469 3.30 0.86 -26.43
N GLU A 470 3.82 0.11 -27.39
CA GLU A 470 4.21 0.63 -28.70
C GLU A 470 2.99 1.09 -29.50
N ALA A 471 1.91 0.30 -29.52
CA ALA A 471 0.61 0.71 -30.06
C ALA A 471 0.08 1.97 -29.36
N ARG A 472 0.29 2.12 -28.05
CA ARG A 472 -0.13 3.31 -27.29
C ARG A 472 0.69 4.55 -27.70
N PHE A 473 1.99 4.38 -27.93
CA PHE A 473 2.86 5.47 -28.35
C PHE A 473 2.56 5.88 -29.79
N ALA A 474 2.28 4.93 -30.69
CA ALA A 474 1.78 5.20 -32.04
C ALA A 474 0.46 5.99 -32.00
N ALA A 475 -0.53 5.55 -31.20
CA ALA A 475 -1.80 6.26 -31.02
C ALA A 475 -1.60 7.68 -30.47
N LYS A 476 -0.78 7.86 -29.42
CA LYS A 476 -0.43 9.20 -28.89
C LYS A 476 0.29 10.08 -29.93
N LYS A 477 1.12 9.51 -30.82
CA LYS A 477 1.82 10.26 -31.88
C LYS A 477 0.83 10.74 -32.94
N ALA A 478 0.01 9.84 -33.49
CA ALA A 478 -1.03 10.17 -34.46
C ALA A 478 -2.06 11.18 -33.92
N MET A 479 -2.41 11.07 -32.63
CA MET A 479 -3.35 11.99 -31.97
C MET A 479 -2.87 13.45 -31.95
N LYS A 480 -1.55 13.73 -32.03
CA LYS A 480 -1.04 15.11 -32.04
C LYS A 480 -1.51 15.89 -33.26
N SER A 481 -1.52 15.26 -34.44
CA SER A 481 -1.91 15.83 -35.73
C SER A 481 -3.36 15.52 -36.14
N ALA A 482 -4.13 14.86 -35.29
CA ALA A 482 -5.53 14.51 -35.55
C ALA A 482 -6.49 15.53 -34.94
N GLU A 483 -7.59 15.79 -35.66
CA GLU A 483 -8.68 16.67 -35.26
C GLU A 483 -10.03 15.95 -35.23
N GLY A 484 -11.05 16.60 -34.66
CA GLY A 484 -12.43 16.12 -34.62
C GLY A 484 -12.58 14.66 -34.16
N ASN A 485 -13.41 13.90 -34.88
CA ASN A 485 -13.71 12.50 -34.55
C ASN A 485 -12.48 11.58 -34.58
N ALA A 486 -11.52 11.81 -35.48
CA ALA A 486 -10.30 11.02 -35.56
C ALA A 486 -9.45 11.17 -34.29
N ARG A 487 -9.35 12.39 -33.75
CA ARG A 487 -8.69 12.66 -32.47
C ARG A 487 -9.36 11.92 -31.32
N SER A 488 -10.69 11.95 -31.25
CA SER A 488 -11.48 11.27 -30.21
C SER A 488 -11.32 9.75 -30.24
N GLN A 489 -11.24 9.14 -31.43
CA GLN A 489 -10.99 7.71 -31.60
C GLN A 489 -9.56 7.33 -31.16
N LEU A 490 -8.56 8.14 -31.51
CA LEU A 490 -7.18 7.93 -31.09
C LEU A 490 -6.99 8.11 -29.57
N ASP A 491 -7.72 9.04 -28.94
CA ASP A 491 -7.71 9.18 -27.48
C ASP A 491 -8.35 7.97 -26.79
N ALA A 492 -9.50 7.49 -27.28
CA ALA A 492 -10.12 6.26 -26.81
C ALA A 492 -9.17 5.05 -26.89
N ARG A 493 -8.42 4.92 -28.00
CA ARG A 493 -7.42 3.87 -28.20
C ARG A 493 -6.23 3.99 -27.24
N GLN A 494 -5.64 5.18 -27.07
CA GLN A 494 -4.53 5.33 -26.12
C GLN A 494 -4.98 5.10 -24.67
N TRP A 495 -6.23 5.45 -24.31
CA TRP A 495 -6.82 5.13 -23.01
C TRP A 495 -7.01 3.63 -22.81
N ALA A 496 -7.60 2.91 -23.78
CA ALA A 496 -7.77 1.46 -23.70
C ALA A 496 -6.43 0.74 -23.49
N LEU A 497 -5.41 1.11 -24.27
CA LEU A 497 -4.06 0.57 -24.16
C LEU A 497 -3.39 0.94 -22.83
N LYS A 498 -3.59 2.17 -22.32
CA LYS A 498 -3.10 2.60 -21.00
C LYS A 498 -3.71 1.77 -19.85
N ILE A 499 -5.03 1.55 -19.91
CA ILE A 499 -5.78 0.78 -18.91
C ILE A 499 -5.26 -0.67 -18.88
N ILE A 500 -5.10 -1.28 -20.06
CA ILE A 500 -4.60 -2.65 -20.19
C ILE A 500 -3.14 -2.74 -19.72
N ALA A 501 -2.23 -1.89 -20.21
CA ALA A 501 -0.82 -1.90 -19.83
C ALA A 501 -0.59 -1.77 -18.31
N ASN A 502 -1.22 -0.78 -17.66
CA ASN A 502 -1.07 -0.55 -16.22
C ASN A 502 -1.65 -1.70 -15.37
N SER A 503 -2.39 -2.64 -15.96
CA SER A 503 -3.04 -3.74 -15.27
C SER A 503 -2.23 -5.05 -15.24
N PHE A 504 -1.17 -5.17 -16.05
CA PHE A 504 -0.33 -6.39 -16.09
C PHE A 504 0.34 -6.69 -14.74
N TYR A 505 0.93 -5.69 -14.09
CA TYR A 505 1.51 -5.85 -12.76
C TYR A 505 0.48 -6.33 -11.71
N GLY A 506 -0.71 -5.72 -11.69
CA GLY A 506 -1.79 -6.15 -10.79
C GLY A 506 -2.33 -7.54 -11.13
N TYR A 507 -2.24 -7.98 -12.38
CA TYR A 507 -2.66 -9.30 -12.84
C TYR A 507 -1.68 -10.42 -12.44
N LEU A 508 -0.36 -10.18 -12.50
CA LEU A 508 0.67 -11.11 -12.01
C LEU A 508 0.46 -11.51 -10.54
N LEU A 509 -0.08 -10.59 -9.72
CA LEU A 509 -0.36 -10.78 -8.30
C LEU A 509 -1.84 -11.07 -7.99
N TYR A 510 -2.72 -11.09 -9.00
CA TYR A 510 -4.12 -11.40 -8.79
C TYR A 510 -4.28 -12.89 -8.50
N ALA A 511 -4.64 -13.24 -7.27
CA ALA A 511 -4.67 -14.64 -6.81
C ALA A 511 -5.40 -15.63 -7.73
N ARG A 512 -6.41 -15.20 -8.51
CA ARG A 512 -7.18 -16.04 -9.46
C ARG A 512 -6.73 -15.95 -10.93
N SER A 513 -5.60 -15.30 -11.23
CA SER A 513 -5.05 -15.24 -12.59
C SER A 513 -4.42 -16.58 -13.02
N ARG A 514 -4.39 -16.79 -14.35
CA ARG A 514 -3.74 -17.95 -14.98
C ARG A 514 -2.21 -17.83 -14.95
N TRP A 515 -1.68 -16.67 -15.30
CA TRP A 515 -0.24 -16.35 -15.21
C TRP A 515 0.09 -15.61 -13.90
N TYR A 516 -0.37 -16.17 -12.78
CA TYR A 516 0.06 -15.70 -11.47
C TYR A 516 1.54 -16.06 -11.25
N SER A 517 2.35 -15.09 -10.81
CA SER A 517 3.65 -15.37 -10.22
C SER A 517 3.96 -14.33 -9.17
N ARG A 518 4.25 -14.83 -7.97
CA ARG A 518 4.66 -14.03 -6.83
C ARG A 518 6.04 -13.42 -7.08
N GLU A 519 6.95 -14.25 -7.58
CA GLU A 519 8.34 -13.95 -7.92
C GLU A 519 8.41 -12.79 -8.93
N CYS A 520 7.58 -12.83 -9.97
CA CYS A 520 7.45 -11.75 -10.96
C CYS A 520 6.99 -10.45 -10.29
N GLY A 521 5.92 -10.51 -9.49
CA GLY A 521 5.37 -9.32 -8.82
C GLY A 521 6.31 -8.71 -7.76
N GLU A 522 6.98 -9.54 -6.98
CA GLU A 522 7.99 -9.12 -5.98
C GLU A 522 9.24 -8.54 -6.64
N SER A 523 9.70 -9.12 -7.75
CA SER A 523 10.82 -8.58 -8.53
C SER A 523 10.49 -7.22 -9.14
N VAL A 524 9.28 -7.06 -9.69
CA VAL A 524 8.83 -5.80 -10.29
C VAL A 524 8.70 -4.69 -9.24
N THR A 525 8.21 -4.98 -8.02
CA THR A 525 8.24 -3.97 -6.96
C THR A 525 9.66 -3.69 -6.49
N ALA A 526 10.53 -4.70 -6.35
CA ALA A 526 11.91 -4.53 -5.92
C ALA A 526 12.72 -3.64 -6.87
N TRP A 527 12.68 -3.89 -8.19
CA TRP A 527 13.25 -2.98 -9.19
C TRP A 527 12.61 -1.59 -9.13
N GLY A 528 11.29 -1.51 -8.94
CA GLY A 528 10.61 -0.21 -8.80
C GLY A 528 11.12 0.61 -7.62
N ARG A 529 11.40 -0.03 -6.48
CA ARG A 529 12.04 0.62 -5.32
C ARG A 529 13.47 1.06 -5.66
N HIS A 530 14.26 0.16 -6.24
CA HIS A 530 15.65 0.41 -6.63
C HIS A 530 15.80 1.64 -7.56
N PHE A 531 15.07 1.69 -8.68
CA PHE A 531 15.19 2.80 -9.64
C PHE A 531 14.74 4.15 -9.06
N ILE A 532 13.72 4.16 -8.19
CA ILE A 532 13.29 5.38 -7.48
C ILE A 532 14.36 5.83 -6.49
N GLN A 533 14.94 4.90 -5.72
CA GLN A 533 16.03 5.21 -4.76
C GLN A 533 17.27 5.76 -5.45
N ASP A 534 17.73 5.09 -6.52
CA ASP A 534 18.87 5.52 -7.31
C ASP A 534 18.67 6.93 -7.91
N THR A 535 17.49 7.18 -8.48
CA THR A 535 17.16 8.49 -9.05
C THR A 535 17.08 9.59 -7.98
N MET A 536 16.58 9.29 -6.78
CA MET A 536 16.60 10.26 -5.67
C MET A 536 18.02 10.60 -5.22
N ARG A 537 18.90 9.60 -5.08
CA ARG A 537 20.31 9.83 -4.72
C ARG A 537 20.98 10.74 -5.75
N LYS A 538 20.84 10.41 -7.04
CA LYS A 538 21.38 11.22 -8.15
C LYS A 538 20.78 12.63 -8.22
N ALA A 539 19.54 12.83 -7.75
CA ALA A 539 18.94 14.15 -7.63
C ALA A 539 19.56 14.96 -6.48
N GLU A 540 19.80 14.35 -5.32
CA GLU A 540 20.49 15.01 -4.19
C GLU A 540 21.94 15.36 -4.58
N GLU A 541 22.64 14.50 -5.32
CA GLU A 541 23.96 14.78 -5.91
C GLU A 541 23.95 15.95 -6.92
N ALA A 542 22.88 16.08 -7.71
CA ALA A 542 22.71 17.19 -8.66
C ALA A 542 22.29 18.53 -7.99
N GLY A 543 22.14 18.55 -6.67
CA GLY A 543 21.81 19.74 -5.88
C GLY A 543 20.32 20.04 -5.74
N PHE A 544 19.44 19.06 -5.98
CA PHE A 544 18.00 19.19 -5.68
C PHE A 544 17.71 18.80 -4.22
N LYS A 545 16.80 19.51 -3.56
CA LYS A 545 16.25 19.05 -2.27
C LYS A 545 15.09 18.08 -2.56
N VAL A 546 15.27 16.79 -2.28
CA VAL A 546 14.15 15.82 -2.33
C VAL A 546 13.23 16.08 -1.14
N LEU A 547 11.98 16.47 -1.40
CA LEU A 547 11.00 16.97 -0.41
C LEU A 547 10.31 15.86 0.42
N TYR A 548 11.02 14.79 0.73
CA TYR A 548 10.48 13.49 1.12
C TYR A 548 11.58 12.87 2.07
N GLY A 549 11.31 12.19 3.21
CA GLY A 549 12.36 11.48 4.03
C GLY A 549 12.16 11.30 5.56
N ASP A 550 12.51 10.11 6.11
CA ASP A 550 12.38 9.68 7.54
C ASP A 550 13.75 9.69 8.32
N SER A 551 13.80 9.83 9.66
CA SER A 551 15.06 9.68 10.48
C SER A 551 14.95 9.46 12.01
N ILE A 552 16.04 8.95 12.64
CA ILE A 552 16.23 8.64 14.08
C ILE A 552 17.27 9.52 14.80
N THR A 553 17.26 9.61 16.14
CA THR A 553 18.26 10.44 16.88
C THR A 553 19.62 9.77 17.10
N ALA A 554 20.66 10.60 17.29
CA ALA A 554 22.06 10.18 17.49
C ALA A 554 22.27 9.15 18.61
N ASP A 555 21.47 9.19 19.69
CA ASP A 555 21.59 8.35 20.88
C ASP A 555 20.93 6.96 20.75
N ARG A 556 20.40 6.63 19.56
CA ARG A 556 19.83 5.33 19.25
C ARG A 556 20.91 4.32 18.93
N CYS A 557 20.61 3.05 19.20
CA CYS A 557 21.51 1.95 18.92
C CYS A 557 20.86 1.03 17.90
N VAL A 558 21.58 0.70 16.84
CA VAL A 558 21.16 -0.28 15.83
C VAL A 558 21.87 -1.60 16.06
N ILE A 559 21.23 -2.70 15.66
CA ILE A 559 21.84 -4.03 15.69
C ILE A 559 22.44 -4.31 14.32
N LEU A 560 23.75 -4.51 14.27
CA LEU A 560 24.51 -4.72 13.04
C LEU A 560 25.29 -6.04 13.08
N LEU A 561 25.68 -6.51 11.90
CA LEU A 561 26.58 -7.62 11.65
C LEU A 561 27.72 -7.11 10.75
N ASP A 562 28.96 -7.46 11.06
CA ASP A 562 30.11 -7.15 10.19
C ASP A 562 30.41 -8.27 9.18
N ASN A 563 31.36 -8.02 8.27
CA ASN A 563 31.89 -9.01 7.30
C ASN A 563 32.44 -10.31 7.91
N GLN A 564 32.70 -10.35 9.22
CA GLN A 564 33.17 -11.55 9.93
C GLN A 564 32.01 -12.26 10.66
N HIS A 565 30.77 -11.91 10.31
CA HIS A 565 29.54 -12.37 10.94
C HIS A 565 29.49 -12.12 12.47
N ARG A 566 30.16 -11.06 12.95
CA ARG A 566 30.12 -10.64 14.36
C ARG A 566 28.99 -9.65 14.58
N LEU A 567 28.17 -9.89 15.60
CA LEU A 567 27.09 -9.01 16.03
C LEU A 567 27.64 -7.83 16.81
N HIS A 568 27.23 -6.62 16.42
CA HIS A 568 27.52 -5.37 17.09
C HIS A 568 26.22 -4.65 17.49
N VAL A 569 26.25 -3.97 18.65
CA VAL A 569 25.19 -3.06 19.09
C VAL A 569 25.77 -1.65 19.08
N LYS A 570 25.65 -0.98 17.92
CA LYS A 570 26.33 0.27 17.63
C LYS A 570 25.41 1.46 17.86
N ASN A 571 25.92 2.48 18.54
CA ASN A 571 25.24 3.77 18.64
C ASN A 571 25.34 4.49 17.28
N VAL A 572 24.22 4.91 16.69
CA VAL A 572 24.18 5.39 15.30
C VAL A 572 25.04 6.65 15.08
N GLY A 573 25.06 7.57 16.05
CA GLY A 573 25.93 8.75 16.01
C GLY A 573 27.41 8.40 16.07
N GLU A 574 27.84 7.56 17.02
CA GLU A 574 29.24 7.10 17.07
C GLU A 574 29.64 6.27 15.86
N PHE A 575 28.73 5.45 15.33
CA PHE A 575 29.00 4.63 14.15
C PHE A 575 29.20 5.48 12.89
N PHE A 576 28.54 6.64 12.82
CA PHE A 576 28.85 7.67 11.82
C PHE A 576 30.27 8.20 12.00
N GLU A 577 30.63 8.66 13.21
CA GLU A 577 31.96 9.20 13.51
C GLU A 577 33.09 8.17 13.30
N GLU A 578 32.83 6.89 13.58
CA GLU A 578 33.76 5.76 13.35
C GLU A 578 34.08 5.52 11.85
N ASN A 579 33.24 6.01 10.93
CA ASN A 579 33.40 5.86 9.48
C ASN A 579 33.42 7.23 8.75
N ALA A 580 33.58 8.33 9.51
CA ALA A 580 33.42 9.68 8.98
C ALA A 580 34.48 10.07 7.94
N GLU A 581 35.58 9.33 7.83
CA GLU A 581 36.57 9.49 6.76
C GLU A 581 36.01 9.20 5.35
N ARG A 582 34.87 8.49 5.28
CA ARG A 582 34.15 8.16 4.03
C ARG A 582 32.97 9.08 3.75
N THR A 583 32.81 10.15 4.53
CA THR A 583 31.66 11.05 4.42
C THR A 583 31.64 11.77 3.08
N ILE A 584 30.56 11.56 2.34
CA ILE A 584 30.18 12.32 1.15
C ILE A 584 29.17 13.39 1.60
N ARG A 585 29.40 14.65 1.22
CA ARG A 585 28.45 15.75 1.49
C ARG A 585 27.48 15.90 0.34
N CYS A 586 26.19 15.71 0.64
CA CYS A 586 25.08 15.81 -0.30
C CYS A 586 24.16 16.96 0.14
N GLY A 587 24.55 18.20 -0.21
CA GLY A 587 23.89 19.41 0.29
C GLY A 587 24.07 19.56 1.80
N GLU A 588 22.97 19.68 2.54
CA GLU A 588 22.93 19.75 4.01
C GLU A 588 23.03 18.38 4.70
N LYS A 589 23.07 17.29 3.91
CA LYS A 589 23.21 15.91 4.41
C LYS A 589 24.66 15.45 4.32
N GLU A 590 25.03 14.58 5.25
CA GLU A 590 26.30 13.86 5.23
C GLU A 590 26.00 12.35 5.13
N VAL A 591 26.56 11.69 4.11
CA VAL A 591 26.26 10.29 3.75
C VAL A 591 27.54 9.47 3.80
N ILE A 592 27.50 8.30 4.45
CA ILE A 592 28.60 7.33 4.46
C ILE A 592 28.14 6.04 3.78
N PRO A 593 28.73 5.65 2.64
CA PRO A 593 28.59 4.31 2.09
C PRO A 593 29.19 3.27 3.04
N LEU A 594 28.42 2.22 3.38
CA LEU A 594 28.81 1.20 4.38
C LEU A 594 28.81 -0.25 3.84
N PRO A 595 29.46 -0.53 2.70
CA PRO A 595 29.56 -1.90 2.20
C PRO A 595 30.27 -2.80 3.23
N GLY A 596 29.71 -3.99 3.44
CA GLY A 596 30.22 -4.98 4.39
C GLY A 596 29.69 -4.87 5.82
N TRP A 597 28.63 -4.09 6.02
CA TRP A 597 27.76 -4.15 7.19
C TRP A 597 26.38 -4.65 6.81
N SER A 598 25.76 -5.44 7.68
CA SER A 598 24.35 -5.82 7.60
C SER A 598 23.60 -5.33 8.83
N ALA A 599 22.38 -4.82 8.67
CA ALA A 599 21.49 -4.48 9.75
C ALA A 599 20.54 -5.63 10.06
N LEU A 600 20.17 -5.75 11.34
CA LEU A 600 19.04 -6.59 11.72
C LEU A 600 17.75 -5.94 11.21
N SER A 601 17.01 -6.70 10.41
CA SER A 601 15.84 -6.26 9.67
C SER A 601 14.69 -7.23 9.88
N VAL A 602 13.45 -6.82 9.60
CA VAL A 602 12.29 -7.71 9.65
C VAL A 602 11.52 -7.62 8.34
N ASN A 603 11.36 -8.76 7.68
CA ASN A 603 10.56 -8.89 6.48
C ASN A 603 9.08 -8.57 6.81
N PRO A 604 8.48 -7.49 6.26
CA PRO A 604 7.14 -7.05 6.64
C PRO A 604 6.03 -8.08 6.38
N SER A 605 6.22 -8.93 5.37
CA SER A 605 5.25 -9.94 4.92
C SER A 605 5.35 -11.24 5.72
N THR A 606 6.55 -11.69 6.07
CA THR A 606 6.75 -12.98 6.77
C THR A 606 6.87 -12.86 8.30
N LYS A 607 7.07 -11.64 8.82
CA LYS A 607 7.44 -11.34 10.21
C LYS A 607 8.76 -12.00 10.68
N LYS A 608 9.56 -12.58 9.77
CA LYS A 608 10.86 -13.18 10.09
C LYS A 608 11.93 -12.09 10.24
N THR A 609 12.81 -12.25 11.22
CA THR A 609 14.04 -11.45 11.31
C THR A 609 15.07 -11.97 10.32
N GLU A 610 15.73 -11.06 9.63
CA GLU A 610 16.77 -11.33 8.62
C GLU A 610 17.93 -10.35 8.83
N TRP A 611 19.13 -10.72 8.41
CA TRP A 611 20.23 -9.77 8.22
C TRP A 611 20.17 -9.27 6.78
N LYS A 612 20.23 -7.95 6.58
CA LYS A 612 20.19 -7.31 5.26
C LYS A 612 21.28 -6.24 5.17
N ASN A 613 21.93 -6.11 4.03
CA ASN A 613 23.06 -5.19 3.90
C ASN A 613 22.62 -3.74 4.18
N VAL A 614 23.51 -3.00 4.82
CA VAL A 614 23.46 -1.54 4.90
C VAL A 614 24.15 -1.01 3.65
N THR A 615 23.46 -0.18 2.88
CA THR A 615 24.05 0.48 1.71
C THR A 615 24.74 1.78 2.12
N GLU A 616 24.05 2.58 2.92
CA GLU A 616 24.47 3.91 3.35
C GLU A 616 23.91 4.24 4.74
N LEU A 617 24.66 5.03 5.50
CA LEU A 617 24.25 5.70 6.72
C LEU A 617 24.24 7.21 6.45
N ILE A 618 23.10 7.84 6.65
CA ILE A 618 22.85 9.25 6.34
C ILE A 618 22.71 10.01 7.65
N ARG A 619 23.18 11.26 7.72
CA ARG A 619 22.78 12.22 8.77
C ARG A 619 22.39 13.58 8.20
N HIS A 620 21.46 14.26 8.86
CA HIS A 620 21.08 15.64 8.56
C HIS A 620 20.62 16.40 9.81
N ARG A 621 20.54 17.73 9.72
CA ARG A 621 19.91 18.58 10.75
C ARG A 621 18.40 18.62 10.55
N THR A 622 17.65 18.72 11.63
CA THR A 622 16.19 18.73 11.61
C THR A 622 15.66 19.79 12.57
N ASP A 623 14.59 20.45 12.17
CA ASP A 623 13.73 21.31 12.98
C ASP A 623 12.50 20.55 13.53
N LYS A 624 12.07 19.48 12.82
CA LYS A 624 10.99 18.54 13.22
C LYS A 624 11.01 18.16 14.70
N THR A 625 9.83 18.04 15.30
CA THR A 625 9.68 17.55 16.67
C THR A 625 10.20 16.11 16.80
N ILE A 626 11.09 15.85 17.76
CA ILE A 626 11.52 14.48 18.10
C ILE A 626 10.51 13.86 19.07
N TYR A 627 10.02 12.67 18.73
CA TYR A 627 9.13 11.91 19.60
C TYR A 627 9.83 10.72 20.23
N ARG A 628 9.84 10.70 21.57
CA ARG A 628 10.19 9.51 22.36
C ARG A 628 8.98 8.59 22.50
N VAL A 629 9.05 7.42 21.89
CA VAL A 629 8.01 6.38 21.99
C VAL A 629 8.46 5.29 22.95
N ASN A 630 7.81 5.22 24.12
CA ASN A 630 8.06 4.21 25.14
C ASN A 630 6.93 3.19 25.13
N GLN A 631 7.27 1.90 25.03
CA GLN A 631 6.35 0.82 25.38
C GLN A 631 6.89 0.04 26.58
N LYS A 632 6.17 -1.01 26.99
CA LYS A 632 6.62 -1.93 28.04
C LYS A 632 7.90 -2.68 27.68
N PHE A 633 8.15 -2.86 26.39
CA PHE A 633 9.13 -3.80 25.87
C PHE A 633 10.39 -3.14 25.31
N GLY A 634 10.32 -1.83 25.01
CA GLY A 634 11.39 -1.05 24.38
C GLY A 634 11.05 0.43 24.33
N GLU A 635 12.02 1.23 23.92
CA GLU A 635 11.91 2.68 23.73
C GLU A 635 12.74 3.12 22.52
N THR A 636 12.21 4.05 21.73
CA THR A 636 12.93 4.66 20.62
C THR A 636 12.64 6.17 20.53
N ARG A 637 13.46 6.89 19.77
CA ARG A 637 13.38 8.33 19.50
C ARG A 637 13.61 8.57 18.02
N VAL A 638 12.60 9.15 17.40
CA VAL A 638 12.52 9.32 15.94
C VAL A 638 11.86 10.65 15.62
N THR A 639 12.03 11.17 14.41
CA THR A 639 11.30 12.36 13.94
C THR A 639 9.79 12.07 13.87
N GLU A 640 8.96 13.10 13.94
CA GLU A 640 7.48 12.97 13.97
C GLU A 640 6.84 12.24 12.78
N ASP A 641 7.53 12.22 11.66
CA ASP A 641 7.15 11.55 10.42
C ASP A 641 7.63 10.11 10.32
N HIS A 642 8.70 9.73 11.04
CA HIS A 642 9.36 8.43 10.86
C HIS A 642 8.46 7.23 11.21
N SER A 643 8.29 6.35 10.23
CA SER A 643 7.51 5.11 10.37
C SER A 643 8.13 4.06 11.30
N LEU A 644 7.39 3.72 12.36
CA LEU A 644 7.52 2.50 13.16
C LEU A 644 6.69 1.37 12.52
N MET A 645 7.04 0.12 12.79
CA MET A 645 6.20 -1.03 12.43
C MET A 645 5.40 -1.50 13.64
N ALA A 646 4.06 -1.49 13.54
CA ALA A 646 3.18 -2.09 14.54
C ALA A 646 2.88 -3.56 14.22
N ASP A 647 2.96 -4.43 15.22
CA ASP A 647 2.54 -5.82 15.13
C ASP A 647 1.02 -5.92 15.34
N THR A 648 0.30 -6.34 14.30
CA THR A 648 -1.16 -6.51 14.30
C THR A 648 -1.55 -7.93 13.90
N PRO A 649 -2.79 -8.37 14.19
CA PRO A 649 -3.31 -9.66 13.71
C PRO A 649 -3.29 -9.80 12.18
N ALA A 650 -3.32 -8.68 11.44
CA ALA A 650 -3.35 -8.66 9.97
C ALA A 650 -1.95 -8.57 9.32
N GLY A 651 -0.86 -8.53 10.10
CA GLY A 651 0.51 -8.33 9.60
C GLY A 651 1.26 -7.22 10.34
N LEU A 652 2.46 -6.88 9.87
CA LEU A 652 3.12 -5.65 10.31
C LEU A 652 2.51 -4.45 9.57
N VAL A 653 2.19 -3.40 10.31
CA VAL A 653 1.54 -2.20 9.79
C VAL A 653 2.37 -0.97 10.15
N GLU A 654 2.85 -0.29 9.13
CA GLU A 654 3.51 1.01 9.19
C GLU A 654 2.68 2.05 9.96
N THR A 655 3.28 2.71 10.96
CA THR A 655 2.63 3.68 11.85
C THR A 655 3.60 4.75 12.33
N ARG A 656 3.15 6.01 12.41
CA ARG A 656 3.94 7.11 12.97
C ARG A 656 4.04 7.05 14.50
N PRO A 657 4.97 7.81 15.13
CA PRO A 657 5.13 7.87 16.58
C PRO A 657 3.87 8.29 17.32
N MET A 658 3.14 9.26 16.76
CA MET A 658 1.87 9.74 17.28
C MET A 658 0.68 8.83 16.91
N ASP A 659 0.79 8.01 15.85
CA ASP A 659 -0.28 7.12 15.36
C ASP A 659 -0.32 5.74 16.07
N ILE A 660 0.73 5.38 16.80
CA ILE A 660 0.89 4.04 17.43
C ILE A 660 -0.26 3.68 18.40
N GLY A 661 -0.77 4.66 19.16
CA GLY A 661 -1.86 4.47 20.11
C GLY A 661 -1.66 3.25 21.04
N ASN A 662 -2.63 2.33 21.01
CA ASN A 662 -2.62 1.06 21.75
C ASN A 662 -2.05 -0.13 20.95
N LYS A 663 -1.44 0.09 19.79
CA LYS A 663 -0.83 -0.98 18.97
C LYS A 663 0.53 -1.36 19.53
N LYS A 664 0.90 -2.63 19.45
CA LYS A 664 2.21 -3.11 19.89
C LYS A 664 3.24 -2.74 18.82
N ILE A 665 4.37 -2.13 19.19
CA ILE A 665 5.47 -1.99 18.23
C ILE A 665 6.06 -3.38 18.00
N ALA A 666 6.29 -3.72 16.73
CA ALA A 666 6.88 -4.99 16.34
C ALA A 666 8.26 -5.14 16.95
N GLN A 667 8.55 -6.34 17.46
CA GLN A 667 9.82 -6.66 18.11
C GLN A 667 10.52 -7.79 17.37
N ALA A 668 11.73 -7.55 16.88
CA ALA A 668 12.54 -8.59 16.27
C ALA A 668 13.05 -9.59 17.33
N PRO A 669 12.91 -10.91 17.12
CA PRO A 669 13.88 -11.87 17.62
C PRO A 669 15.29 -11.49 17.17
N VAL A 670 16.30 -11.59 18.04
CA VAL A 670 17.71 -11.50 17.65
C VAL A 670 18.20 -12.93 17.43
N PRO A 671 18.64 -13.31 16.21
CA PRO A 671 19.25 -14.61 15.98
C PRO A 671 20.48 -14.80 16.87
N SER A 672 20.71 -16.03 17.33
CA SER A 672 22.04 -16.42 17.82
C SER A 672 23.00 -16.44 16.63
N VAL A 673 24.07 -15.66 16.70
CA VAL A 673 25.24 -15.85 15.83
C VAL A 673 26.04 -17.04 16.34
N GLU A 674 26.74 -17.74 15.45
CA GLU A 674 27.72 -18.74 15.88
C GLU A 674 28.85 -18.06 16.67
N PRO A 675 29.53 -18.76 17.60
CA PRO A 675 30.64 -18.17 18.36
C PRO A 675 31.85 -17.88 17.47
N THR A 676 31.88 -16.69 16.86
CA THR A 676 32.93 -16.23 15.94
C THR A 676 34.20 -15.75 16.65
N VAL A 677 34.14 -15.50 17.97
CA VAL A 677 35.32 -15.15 18.78
C VAL A 677 35.85 -16.40 19.49
N SER A 678 37.00 -16.91 19.02
CA SER A 678 37.77 -17.99 19.65
C SER A 678 38.90 -17.47 20.55
N GLU A 679 39.38 -16.26 20.31
CA GLU A 679 40.40 -15.55 21.06
C GLU A 679 40.19 -14.04 20.93
N LEU A 680 40.46 -13.30 22.00
CA LEU A 680 40.36 -11.84 22.01
C LEU A 680 41.75 -11.22 22.02
N ASP A 681 42.10 -10.41 21.01
CA ASP A 681 43.23 -9.48 21.09
C ASP A 681 42.79 -8.19 21.82
N VAL A 682 43.29 -8.00 23.03
CA VAL A 682 43.09 -6.78 23.83
C VAL A 682 43.66 -5.55 23.11
N TYR A 683 44.74 -5.68 22.32
CA TYR A 683 45.31 -4.57 21.57
C TYR A 683 44.32 -4.00 20.56
N ASP A 684 43.53 -4.84 19.89
CA ASP A 684 42.55 -4.38 18.89
C ASP A 684 41.47 -3.47 19.47
N VAL A 685 41.13 -3.67 20.75
CA VAL A 685 40.16 -2.82 21.46
C VAL A 685 40.81 -1.52 21.97
N LEU A 686 42.11 -1.52 22.27
CA LEU A 686 42.81 -0.37 22.86
C LEU A 686 43.60 0.49 21.87
N LYS A 687 43.93 -0.01 20.66
CA LYS A 687 44.80 0.68 19.69
C LYS A 687 44.27 2.03 19.20
N GLY A 688 42.95 2.22 19.19
CA GLY A 688 42.31 3.49 18.80
C GLY A 688 42.51 4.64 19.79
N TYR A 689 42.94 4.37 21.03
CA TYR A 689 42.99 5.39 22.08
C TYR A 689 44.35 6.10 22.16
N ASN A 690 44.35 7.40 21.84
CA ASN A 690 45.53 8.26 21.87
C ASN A 690 45.26 9.52 22.71
N VAL A 691 46.16 9.85 23.63
CA VAL A 691 46.04 11.01 24.53
C VAL A 691 47.22 11.96 24.33
N LYS A 692 46.96 13.24 24.07
CA LYS A 692 47.99 14.29 24.07
C LYS A 692 48.01 14.97 25.45
N THR A 693 49.17 14.98 26.11
CA THR A 693 49.42 15.62 27.40
C THR A 693 50.51 16.67 27.26
N ALA A 694 50.29 17.89 27.73
CA ALA A 694 51.35 18.87 27.86
C ALA A 694 52.25 18.52 29.06
N TYR A 695 53.55 18.35 28.85
CA TYR A 695 54.52 18.01 29.89
C TYR A 695 55.82 18.77 29.69
N LYS A 696 56.21 19.62 30.67
CA LYS A 696 57.39 20.50 30.61
C LYS A 696 57.50 21.27 29.28
N GLY A 697 56.43 21.95 28.89
CA GLY A 697 56.35 22.75 27.65
C GLY A 697 56.32 21.96 26.33
N ARG A 698 56.28 20.61 26.36
CA ARG A 698 56.23 19.76 25.16
C ARG A 698 54.98 18.89 25.15
N THR A 699 54.35 18.73 23.98
CA THR A 699 53.25 17.78 23.80
C THR A 699 53.78 16.35 23.76
N LYS A 700 53.28 15.48 24.63
CA LYS A 700 53.57 14.05 24.66
C LYS A 700 52.32 13.25 24.33
N THR A 701 52.42 12.27 23.44
CA THR A 701 51.28 11.39 23.12
C THR A 701 51.41 10.07 23.85
N GLY A 702 50.51 9.82 24.80
CA GLY A 702 50.28 8.49 25.36
C GLY A 702 49.55 7.64 24.33
N ARG A 703 50.13 6.47 24.00
CA ARG A 703 49.59 5.54 23.01
C ARG A 703 49.55 4.13 23.59
N THR A 704 48.67 3.31 23.07
CA THR A 704 48.70 1.85 23.28
C THR A 704 49.89 1.28 22.51
N LYS A 705 50.67 0.41 23.14
CA LYS A 705 51.77 -0.37 22.53
C LYS A 705 51.56 -1.84 22.84
N CYS A 706 52.01 -2.75 21.98
CA CYS A 706 52.00 -4.19 22.23
C CYS A 706 53.35 -4.83 21.92
N ASP A 707 53.65 -5.94 22.60
CA ASP A 707 54.60 -6.95 22.14
C ASP A 707 53.83 -8.22 21.70
N SER A 708 54.51 -9.37 21.61
CA SER A 708 53.90 -10.65 21.23
C SER A 708 52.90 -11.17 22.27
N GLU A 709 53.04 -10.82 23.54
CA GLU A 709 52.28 -11.42 24.65
C GLU A 709 51.39 -10.42 25.40
N SER A 710 51.72 -9.13 25.35
CA SER A 710 51.17 -8.13 26.26
C SER A 710 50.94 -6.75 25.64
N VAL A 711 50.01 -6.01 26.24
CA VAL A 711 49.67 -4.64 25.88
C VAL A 711 50.06 -3.70 27.02
N THR A 712 50.58 -2.53 26.66
CA THR A 712 50.98 -1.45 27.57
C THR A 712 50.41 -0.11 27.10
N PHE A 713 50.36 0.90 27.97
CA PHE A 713 49.88 2.24 27.62
C PHE A 713 50.71 3.33 28.28
N GLY A 714 51.22 4.28 27.49
CA GLY A 714 52.01 5.41 28.00
C GLY A 714 52.76 6.19 26.90
N TRP A 715 53.46 7.26 27.32
CA TRP A 715 54.31 8.08 26.44
C TRP A 715 55.81 8.01 26.75
N THR A 716 56.19 7.34 27.85
CA THR A 716 57.58 7.06 28.24
C THR A 716 57.83 5.56 28.29
N GLU A 717 59.03 5.16 27.92
CA GLU A 717 59.54 3.82 28.20
C GLU A 717 59.97 3.78 29.67
N ARG A 718 59.06 3.28 30.52
CA ARG A 718 59.36 2.96 31.91
C ARG A 718 60.17 1.68 31.95
N LYS A 719 61.20 1.60 32.81
CA LYS A 719 61.96 0.35 33.05
C LYS A 719 61.08 -0.86 33.36
N GLN A 720 59.92 -0.64 33.99
CA GLN A 720 58.88 -1.65 34.20
C GLN A 720 57.50 -1.03 33.86
N PRO A 721 56.95 -1.26 32.67
CA PRO A 721 55.60 -0.82 32.32
C PRO A 721 54.55 -1.76 32.90
N VAL A 722 53.36 -1.23 33.24
CA VAL A 722 52.20 -2.09 33.52
C VAL A 722 51.79 -2.76 32.21
N LYS A 723 51.64 -4.09 32.26
CA LYS A 723 51.25 -4.96 31.15
C LYS A 723 49.88 -5.58 31.45
N VAL A 724 49.11 -5.84 30.39
CA VAL A 724 47.94 -6.74 30.40
C VAL A 724 48.17 -7.83 29.36
N LYS A 725 47.72 -9.07 29.59
CA LYS A 725 47.74 -10.14 28.56
C LYS A 725 47.08 -9.64 27.28
N ARG A 726 47.75 -9.85 26.14
CA ARG A 726 47.26 -9.41 24.82
C ARG A 726 46.18 -10.35 24.29
N PHE A 727 46.54 -11.61 24.10
CA PHE A 727 45.65 -12.63 23.60
C PHE A 727 44.99 -13.37 24.76
N VAL A 728 43.66 -13.42 24.77
CA VAL A 728 42.86 -14.10 25.80
C VAL A 728 41.92 -15.09 25.13
N LYS A 729 42.34 -16.36 25.08
CA LYS A 729 41.65 -17.46 24.41
C LYS A 729 40.34 -17.84 25.11
N VAL A 730 39.27 -18.00 24.34
CA VAL A 730 37.96 -18.36 24.88
C VAL A 730 37.99 -19.77 25.49
N GLY A 731 37.39 -19.90 26.67
CA GLY A 731 37.36 -21.14 27.44
C GLY A 731 38.45 -21.29 28.51
N THR A 732 39.49 -20.42 28.54
CA THR A 732 40.49 -20.46 29.62
C THR A 732 40.00 -19.77 30.90
N PRO A 733 40.61 -20.05 32.06
CA PRO A 733 40.31 -19.34 33.31
C PRO A 733 40.46 -17.83 33.20
N GLU A 734 41.46 -17.32 32.46
CA GLU A 734 41.66 -15.89 32.24
C GLU A 734 40.55 -15.24 31.42
N PHE A 735 39.99 -15.96 30.44
CA PHE A 735 38.83 -15.45 29.72
C PHE A 735 37.58 -15.35 30.60
N GLU A 736 37.41 -16.28 31.54
CA GLU A 736 36.36 -16.16 32.55
C GLU A 736 36.63 -15.03 33.57
N SER A 737 37.89 -14.85 34.00
CA SER A 737 38.31 -13.69 34.80
C SER A 737 38.02 -12.37 34.08
N LEU A 738 38.33 -12.28 32.79
CA LEU A 738 38.05 -11.13 31.93
C LEU A 738 36.55 -10.83 31.88
N CYS A 739 35.73 -11.86 31.63
CA CYS A 739 34.27 -11.71 31.61
C CYS A 739 33.73 -11.22 32.96
N ARG A 740 34.18 -11.80 34.07
CA ARG A 740 33.76 -11.38 35.43
C ARG A 740 34.17 -9.93 35.73
N LEU A 741 35.42 -9.58 35.43
CA LEU A 741 36.00 -8.27 35.70
C LEU A 741 35.35 -7.15 34.89
N LEU A 742 35.11 -7.37 33.59
CA LEU A 742 34.41 -6.41 32.74
C LEU A 742 32.93 -6.27 33.10
N ALA A 743 32.25 -7.35 33.48
CA ALA A 743 30.87 -7.32 33.96
C ALA A 743 30.74 -6.55 35.27
N ALA A 744 31.62 -6.80 36.25
CA ALA A 744 31.66 -6.07 37.51
C ALA A 744 31.90 -4.56 37.29
N TYR A 745 32.81 -4.20 36.37
CA TYR A 745 33.06 -2.81 36.02
C TYR A 745 31.90 -2.15 35.23
N ALA A 746 31.14 -2.92 34.43
CA ALA A 746 29.97 -2.41 33.72
C ALA A 746 28.82 -2.05 34.69
N ALA A 747 28.70 -2.77 35.82
CA ALA A 747 27.79 -2.45 36.91
C ALA A 747 28.34 -1.33 37.82
N GLU A 748 29.42 -1.59 38.56
CA GLU A 748 29.89 -0.78 39.71
C GLU A 748 31.24 -0.09 39.48
N GLY A 749 31.68 -0.05 38.21
CA GLY A 749 33.00 0.49 37.84
C GLY A 749 33.00 1.98 37.50
N SER A 750 34.12 2.64 37.77
CA SER A 750 34.45 3.98 37.27
C SER A 750 35.91 4.02 36.83
N SER A 751 36.24 4.74 35.76
CA SER A 751 37.62 4.99 35.34
C SER A 751 37.95 6.47 35.26
N SER A 752 39.14 6.79 35.76
CA SER A 752 39.75 8.11 35.79
C SER A 752 40.84 8.17 34.73
N THR A 753 40.59 8.89 33.65
CA THR A 753 41.56 9.24 32.60
C THR A 753 41.73 10.77 32.56
N ILE A 754 42.62 11.28 31.70
CA ILE A 754 42.95 12.72 31.64
C ILE A 754 41.74 13.62 31.36
N GLU A 755 40.73 13.09 30.66
CA GLU A 755 39.46 13.77 30.33
C GLU A 755 38.50 13.87 31.54
N THR A 756 38.88 13.30 32.68
CA THR A 756 38.07 13.26 33.91
C THR A 756 38.82 13.66 35.17
N THR A 757 40.16 13.69 35.15
CA THR A 757 40.98 14.18 36.26
C THR A 757 42.39 14.55 35.80
N HIS A 758 42.98 15.53 36.48
CA HIS A 758 44.38 15.93 36.29
C HIS A 758 45.33 15.31 37.33
N THR A 759 44.82 14.56 38.32
CA THR A 759 45.62 14.14 39.50
C THR A 759 46.09 12.69 39.48
N ARG A 760 45.20 11.71 39.28
CA ARG A 760 45.55 10.27 39.30
C ARG A 760 44.69 9.46 38.32
N ASN A 761 45.35 8.84 37.33
CA ASN A 761 44.70 7.89 36.42
C ASN A 761 44.53 6.51 37.07
N GLY A 762 43.40 5.86 36.83
CA GLY A 762 43.12 4.53 37.36
C GLY A 762 41.70 4.05 37.04
N ALA A 763 41.37 2.85 37.49
CA ALA A 763 40.00 2.35 37.55
C ALA A 763 39.66 1.89 38.96
N SER A 764 38.37 1.91 39.31
CA SER A 764 37.88 1.32 40.56
C SER A 764 36.52 0.68 40.39
N ILE A 765 36.26 -0.40 41.14
CA ILE A 765 34.96 -1.06 41.24
C ILE A 765 34.51 -1.00 42.70
N ALA A 766 33.28 -0.55 42.96
CA ALA A 766 32.69 -0.54 44.31
C ALA A 766 31.99 -1.87 44.62
N GLY A 767 31.90 -2.25 45.91
CA GLY A 767 31.19 -3.48 46.29
C GLY A 767 31.48 -3.99 47.70
N LYS A 768 31.11 -5.25 47.94
CA LYS A 768 31.42 -6.01 49.17
C LYS A 768 32.86 -6.52 49.13
N ARG A 769 33.51 -6.63 50.29
CA ARG A 769 34.94 -6.95 50.37
C ARG A 769 35.28 -8.29 49.73
N GLU A 770 34.51 -9.34 50.00
CA GLU A 770 34.77 -10.71 49.52
C GLU A 770 34.67 -10.78 47.99
N TRP A 771 33.67 -10.12 47.42
CA TRP A 771 33.45 -10.01 45.98
C TRP A 771 34.56 -9.20 45.28
N LEU A 772 35.08 -8.16 45.94
CA LEU A 772 36.20 -7.37 45.42
C LEU A 772 37.55 -8.10 45.53
N GLU A 773 37.74 -9.00 46.50
CA GLU A 773 38.94 -9.86 46.59
C GLU A 773 38.95 -10.93 45.50
N GLU A 774 37.78 -11.48 45.12
CA GLU A 774 37.64 -12.33 43.92
C GLU A 774 38.05 -11.54 42.65
N LEU A 775 37.50 -10.33 42.47
CA LEU A 775 37.82 -9.47 41.34
C LEU A 775 39.28 -8.98 41.34
N ARG A 776 39.93 -8.88 42.51
CA ARG A 776 41.36 -8.61 42.62
C ARG A 776 42.18 -9.75 42.02
N ARG A 777 41.81 -11.00 42.28
CA ARG A 777 42.47 -12.18 41.70
C ARG A 777 42.24 -12.26 40.18
N ASP A 778 41.02 -11.97 39.73
CA ASP A 778 40.69 -11.87 38.29
C ASP A 778 41.45 -10.74 37.57
N TYR A 779 41.76 -9.65 38.27
CA TYR A 779 42.61 -8.58 37.74
C TYR A 779 44.09 -8.99 37.72
N GLU A 780 44.60 -9.57 38.80
CA GLU A 780 46.01 -10.00 38.92
C GLU A 780 46.36 -11.22 38.05
N SER A 781 45.39 -11.98 37.51
CA SER A 781 45.63 -13.02 36.50
C SER A 781 45.79 -12.45 35.07
N LEU A 782 45.35 -11.21 34.84
CA LEU A 782 45.38 -10.53 33.54
C LEU A 782 46.44 -9.42 33.46
N PHE A 783 46.72 -8.74 34.57
CA PHE A 783 47.61 -7.57 34.65
C PHE A 783 48.87 -7.84 35.48
N SER A 784 50.02 -7.28 35.07
CA SER A 784 51.26 -7.35 35.84
C SER A 784 51.27 -6.44 37.08
N ALA A 785 50.33 -5.52 37.19
CA ALA A 785 50.17 -4.65 38.36
C ALA A 785 49.30 -5.31 39.43
N LYS A 786 49.60 -5.05 40.70
CA LYS A 786 48.72 -5.37 41.83
C LYS A 786 47.55 -4.37 41.92
N ALA A 787 46.45 -4.81 42.51
CA ALA A 787 45.31 -3.97 42.87
C ALA A 787 45.04 -4.07 44.38
N SER A 788 44.25 -3.16 44.94
CA SER A 788 44.01 -3.10 46.39
C SER A 788 42.53 -2.95 46.69
N VAL A 789 42.01 -3.77 47.60
CA VAL A 789 40.66 -3.60 48.15
C VAL A 789 40.75 -2.70 49.38
N ILE A 790 40.27 -1.46 49.26
CA ILE A 790 40.29 -0.47 50.34
C ILE A 790 38.87 -0.13 50.80
N ARG A 791 38.71 0.30 52.06
CA ARG A 791 37.47 0.91 52.52
C ARG A 791 37.35 2.32 51.92
N SER A 792 36.12 2.76 51.64
CA SER A 792 35.85 4.15 51.26
C SER A 792 36.35 5.12 52.33
N THR A 793 36.92 6.26 51.90
CA THR A 793 37.43 7.32 52.79
C THR A 793 36.34 8.29 53.25
N MET A 794 35.16 8.25 52.64
CA MET A 794 33.97 8.96 53.12
C MET A 794 33.50 8.28 54.41
N LYS A 795 33.18 9.02 55.47
CA LYS A 795 32.56 8.44 56.68
C LYS A 795 31.06 8.21 56.49
N THR A 796 30.38 9.16 55.86
CA THR A 796 28.94 9.13 55.57
C THR A 796 28.66 9.39 54.09
N ARG A 797 27.50 8.95 53.62
CA ARG A 797 26.96 9.22 52.28
C ARG A 797 25.59 9.87 52.41
N HIS A 798 25.35 10.83 51.51
CA HIS A 798 24.10 11.58 51.42
C HIS A 798 23.36 11.08 50.16
N LEU A 799 22.25 10.38 50.36
CA LEU A 799 21.35 9.98 49.28
C LEU A 799 20.23 11.01 49.13
N ASP A 800 20.40 11.92 48.19
CA ASP A 800 19.35 12.82 47.73
C ASP A 800 18.37 12.06 46.82
N TYR A 801 17.10 11.97 47.23
CA TYR A 801 16.03 11.41 46.41
C TYR A 801 14.78 12.28 46.48
N ARG A 802 14.00 12.30 45.39
CA ARG A 802 12.66 12.90 45.41
C ARG A 802 11.64 11.83 45.76
N THR A 803 10.77 12.13 46.71
CA THR A 803 9.59 11.31 47.02
C THR A 803 8.61 11.30 45.84
N SER A 804 7.63 10.40 45.86
CA SER A 804 6.58 10.33 44.82
C SER A 804 5.72 11.60 44.70
N ARG A 805 5.79 12.52 45.68
CA ARG A 805 5.16 13.85 45.66
C ARG A 805 6.14 14.98 45.28
N GLY A 806 7.33 14.67 44.76
CA GLY A 806 8.31 15.66 44.28
C GLY A 806 9.23 16.26 45.36
N ALA A 807 8.86 16.19 46.64
CA ALA A 807 9.68 16.71 47.74
C ALA A 807 11.05 16.01 47.80
N LYS A 808 12.13 16.81 47.84
CA LYS A 808 13.52 16.34 47.98
C LYS A 808 13.76 15.92 49.44
N LYS A 809 14.29 14.72 49.65
CA LYS A 809 14.77 14.22 50.95
C LYS A 809 16.21 13.74 50.81
N THR A 810 17.00 13.97 51.84
CA THR A 810 18.37 13.47 51.96
C THR A 810 18.40 12.44 53.08
N ILE A 811 18.84 11.21 52.79
CA ILE A 811 19.20 10.23 53.84
C ILE A 811 20.72 10.27 54.00
N VAL A 812 21.18 10.51 55.23
CA VAL A 812 22.58 10.35 55.61
C VAL A 812 22.75 8.95 56.21
N TYR A 813 23.74 8.20 55.74
CA TYR A 813 24.07 6.86 56.24
C TYR A 813 25.58 6.61 56.21
N ASP A 814 26.08 5.72 57.06
CA ASP A 814 27.52 5.43 57.16
C ASP A 814 28.04 4.69 55.92
N ASP A 815 29.20 5.09 55.42
CA ASP A 815 29.84 4.45 54.27
C ASP A 815 30.60 3.18 54.71
N VAL A 816 29.97 2.03 54.47
CA VAL A 816 30.57 0.70 54.62
C VAL A 816 31.10 0.13 53.30
N THR A 817 31.10 0.93 52.23
CA THR A 817 31.48 0.47 50.88
C THR A 817 32.99 0.24 50.77
N PHE A 818 33.38 -0.88 50.17
CA PHE A 818 34.76 -1.13 49.76
C PHE A 818 34.94 -0.82 48.27
N LYS A 819 36.18 -0.57 47.85
CA LYS A 819 36.56 -0.33 46.46
C LYS A 819 37.79 -1.14 46.10
N LEU A 820 37.72 -1.91 45.02
CA LEU A 820 38.90 -2.42 44.33
C LEU A 820 39.53 -1.26 43.56
N GLN A 821 40.77 -0.90 43.85
CA GLN A 821 41.51 0.15 43.17
C GLN A 821 42.61 -0.41 42.27
N MET A 822 42.61 0.06 41.01
CA MET A 822 43.55 -0.31 39.95
C MET A 822 44.18 1.00 39.43
N MET A 823 45.06 1.58 40.23
CA MET A 823 45.57 2.97 40.08
C MET A 823 46.69 3.10 39.04
N ASN A 824 46.42 2.71 37.80
CA ASN A 824 47.33 2.92 36.68
C ASN A 824 46.59 3.30 35.39
N SER A 825 47.33 3.91 34.44
CA SER A 825 46.72 4.43 33.20
C SER A 825 46.25 3.33 32.25
N LEU A 826 46.90 2.16 32.22
CA LEU A 826 46.47 1.06 31.35
C LEU A 826 45.10 0.53 31.77
N SER A 827 44.86 0.29 33.06
CA SER A 827 43.54 -0.13 33.56
C SER A 827 42.47 0.93 33.28
N ALA A 828 42.78 2.21 33.44
CA ALA A 828 41.83 3.29 33.14
C ALA A 828 41.34 3.27 31.68
N VAL A 829 42.28 3.10 30.75
CA VAL A 829 42.00 2.99 29.30
C VAL A 829 41.30 1.67 28.98
N PHE A 830 41.79 0.56 29.51
CA PHE A 830 41.21 -0.78 29.31
C PHE A 830 39.70 -0.79 29.60
N PHE A 831 39.32 -0.42 30.82
CA PHE A 831 37.91 -0.44 31.22
C PHE A 831 37.06 0.61 30.48
N LYS A 832 37.64 1.77 30.15
CA LYS A 832 36.98 2.80 29.33
C LYS A 832 36.61 2.26 27.94
N MET A 833 37.54 1.63 27.24
CA MET A 833 37.33 1.16 25.87
C MET A 833 36.36 -0.03 25.80
N PHE A 834 36.47 -0.99 26.73
CA PHE A 834 35.58 -2.15 26.78
C PHE A 834 34.15 -1.81 27.22
N CYS A 835 34.00 -1.10 28.35
CA CYS A 835 32.72 -0.98 29.05
C CYS A 835 32.21 0.47 29.20
N GLY A 836 32.94 1.48 28.71
CA GLY A 836 32.57 2.89 28.86
C GLY A 836 32.90 3.49 30.24
N GLN A 837 33.20 4.79 30.25
CA GLN A 837 33.77 5.48 31.40
C GLN A 837 32.73 5.99 32.41
N THR A 838 31.76 6.80 31.96
CA THR A 838 30.75 7.43 32.82
C THR A 838 29.50 6.55 32.95
N SER A 839 28.69 6.75 34.00
CA SER A 839 27.44 5.98 34.21
C SER A 839 26.44 6.05 33.05
N ARG A 840 26.46 7.14 32.26
CA ARG A 840 25.66 7.27 31.02
C ARG A 840 26.35 6.70 29.78
N GLY A 841 27.68 6.63 29.78
CA GLY A 841 28.49 6.06 28.70
C GLY A 841 28.72 4.55 28.81
N LYS A 842 28.28 3.89 29.90
CA LYS A 842 28.46 2.45 30.10
C LYS A 842 27.90 1.63 28.93
N LYS A 843 28.56 0.54 28.55
CA LYS A 843 28.08 -0.43 27.56
C LYS A 843 28.49 -1.85 27.93
N LEU A 844 27.85 -2.85 27.31
CA LEU A 844 28.41 -4.19 27.21
C LEU A 844 29.59 -4.16 26.21
N PRO A 845 30.66 -4.94 26.46
CA PRO A 845 31.67 -5.21 25.44
C PRO A 845 31.08 -5.97 24.24
N ASP A 846 31.35 -5.49 23.03
CA ASP A 846 30.84 -6.07 21.78
C ASP A 846 31.13 -7.58 21.63
N PHE A 847 32.28 -8.07 22.11
CA PHE A 847 32.64 -9.49 22.02
C PHE A 847 31.69 -10.42 22.78
N ILE A 848 30.95 -9.91 23.78
CA ILE A 848 30.03 -10.73 24.60
C ILE A 848 28.87 -11.30 23.76
N TYR A 849 28.43 -10.61 22.70
CA TYR A 849 27.38 -11.14 21.81
C TYR A 849 27.84 -12.31 20.93
N ASN A 850 29.16 -12.55 20.85
CA ASN A 850 29.84 -13.37 19.85
C ASN A 850 30.63 -14.55 20.46
N VAL A 851 30.39 -14.86 21.74
CA VAL A 851 31.06 -15.94 22.48
C VAL A 851 30.05 -16.99 22.99
N PRO A 852 30.49 -18.23 23.29
CA PRO A 852 29.58 -19.30 23.67
C PRO A 852 28.68 -18.94 24.86
N LYS A 853 27.44 -19.47 24.84
CA LYS A 853 26.38 -19.19 25.82
C LYS A 853 26.82 -19.32 27.29
N LYS A 854 27.76 -20.22 27.60
CA LYS A 854 28.41 -20.35 28.93
C LYS A 854 28.99 -19.01 29.41
N HIS A 855 29.77 -18.32 28.57
CA HIS A 855 30.44 -17.08 28.92
C HIS A 855 29.49 -15.89 28.95
N GLN A 856 28.49 -15.85 28.06
CA GLN A 856 27.38 -14.90 28.13
C GLN A 856 26.63 -14.97 29.48
N LEU A 857 26.32 -16.20 29.94
CA LEU A 857 25.68 -16.42 31.24
C LEU A 857 26.61 -16.07 32.41
N ALA A 858 27.91 -16.33 32.32
CA ALA A 858 28.88 -15.95 33.34
C ALA A 858 29.01 -14.42 33.48
N PHE A 859 29.10 -13.70 32.35
CA PHE A 859 29.10 -12.24 32.31
C PHE A 859 27.80 -11.67 32.91
N LEU A 860 26.64 -12.16 32.45
CA LEU A 860 25.34 -11.75 32.97
C LEU A 860 25.22 -12.00 34.48
N LYS A 861 25.66 -13.17 34.97
CA LYS A 861 25.66 -13.49 36.40
C LYS A 861 26.45 -12.46 37.19
N LYS A 862 27.69 -12.14 36.77
CA LYS A 862 28.57 -11.22 37.50
C LYS A 862 28.09 -9.76 37.44
N LEU A 863 27.51 -9.34 36.31
CA LEU A 863 26.85 -8.03 36.17
C LEU A 863 25.72 -7.87 37.19
N LEU A 864 24.94 -8.94 37.42
CA LEU A 864 23.83 -8.97 38.37
C LEU A 864 24.26 -9.15 39.84
N GLU A 865 25.48 -9.62 40.11
CA GLU A 865 26.04 -9.63 41.47
C GLU A 865 26.45 -8.22 41.93
N GLY A 866 26.76 -7.30 40.98
CA GLY A 866 27.02 -5.89 41.26
C GLY A 866 25.72 -5.09 41.51
N ASP A 867 24.99 -4.78 40.44
CA ASP A 867 23.81 -3.87 40.46
C ASP A 867 22.49 -4.59 40.06
N GLY A 868 22.41 -5.91 40.31
CA GLY A 868 21.21 -6.71 40.06
C GLY A 868 20.32 -6.84 41.29
N SER A 869 19.04 -6.49 41.18
CA SER A 869 18.05 -6.70 42.24
C SER A 869 17.13 -7.89 41.94
N ARG A 870 17.09 -8.87 42.84
CA ARG A 870 16.09 -9.96 42.82
C ARG A 870 14.85 -9.66 43.67
N SER A 871 14.64 -8.40 44.05
CA SER A 871 13.50 -7.99 44.87
C SER A 871 12.17 -8.14 44.13
N VAL A 872 11.32 -9.05 44.61
CA VAL A 872 9.92 -9.18 44.18
C VAL A 872 8.99 -8.53 45.19
N ASN A 873 7.78 -8.14 44.76
CA ASN A 873 6.78 -7.60 45.67
C ASN A 873 6.33 -8.70 46.65
N LYS A 874 6.59 -8.52 47.95
CA LYS A 874 6.21 -9.47 49.01
C LYS A 874 4.69 -9.77 49.02
N LYS A 875 3.84 -8.83 48.56
CA LYS A 875 2.37 -9.00 48.49
C LYS A 875 1.88 -9.88 47.33
N LEU A 876 2.75 -10.35 46.43
CA LEU A 876 2.35 -11.08 45.20
C LEU A 876 2.68 -12.58 45.21
N GLY A 877 3.06 -13.17 46.35
CA GLY A 877 3.09 -14.63 46.54
C GLY A 877 4.04 -15.43 45.63
N TYR A 878 5.05 -14.80 45.02
CA TYR A 878 5.98 -15.51 44.11
C TYR A 878 6.81 -16.58 44.81
N SER A 879 6.99 -17.74 44.14
CA SER A 879 7.82 -18.85 44.63
C SER A 879 9.31 -18.49 44.71
N GLU A 880 10.07 -19.19 45.57
CA GLU A 880 11.52 -19.03 45.68
C GLU A 880 12.25 -19.33 44.36
N GLU A 881 11.75 -20.30 43.58
CA GLU A 881 12.28 -20.57 42.25
C GLU A 881 12.12 -19.38 41.31
N TYR A 882 10.97 -18.71 41.31
CA TYR A 882 10.75 -17.50 40.52
C TYR A 882 11.73 -16.38 40.92
N LYS A 883 11.98 -16.21 42.23
CA LYS A 883 12.94 -15.23 42.78
C LYS A 883 14.39 -15.57 42.44
N LYS A 884 14.74 -16.85 42.34
CA LYS A 884 16.08 -17.31 41.90
C LYS A 884 16.30 -17.10 40.40
N ARG A 885 15.28 -17.31 39.57
CA ARG A 885 15.35 -17.23 38.10
C ARG A 885 15.18 -15.81 37.53
N ASN A 886 14.50 -14.89 38.22
CA ASN A 886 14.18 -13.56 37.69
C ASN A 886 14.85 -12.40 38.44
N PHE A 887 15.14 -11.33 37.71
CA PHE A 887 15.81 -10.15 38.25
C PHE A 887 15.31 -8.85 37.63
N ARG A 888 15.71 -7.74 38.27
CA ARG A 888 15.63 -6.38 37.77
C ARG A 888 17.06 -5.81 37.72
N TYR A 889 17.36 -5.10 36.65
CA TYR A 889 18.59 -4.32 36.49
C TYR A 889 18.20 -2.89 36.12
N SER A 890 18.90 -1.89 36.66
CA SER A 890 18.58 -0.48 36.39
C SER A 890 19.83 0.25 35.90
N THR A 891 19.69 1.19 34.97
CA THR A 891 20.83 1.97 34.48
C THR A 891 20.39 3.27 33.84
N VAL A 892 21.23 4.31 33.92
CA VAL A 892 21.04 5.57 33.18
C VAL A 892 21.73 5.56 31.81
N SER A 893 22.47 4.49 31.47
CA SER A 893 23.05 4.34 30.12
C SER A 893 22.07 3.65 29.18
N THR A 894 21.72 4.36 28.13
CA THR A 894 20.98 3.87 26.96
C THR A 894 21.72 2.72 26.25
N ARG A 895 23.06 2.76 26.19
CA ARG A 895 23.88 1.74 25.53
C ARG A 895 23.93 0.44 26.33
N LEU A 896 24.09 0.55 27.66
CA LEU A 896 24.02 -0.59 28.57
C LEU A 896 22.61 -1.21 28.56
N ALA A 897 21.55 -0.40 28.55
CA ALA A 897 20.18 -0.87 28.46
C ALA A 897 19.88 -1.61 27.14
N SER A 898 20.32 -1.05 26.00
CA SER A 898 20.14 -1.66 24.68
C SER A 898 20.95 -2.94 24.53
N GLY A 899 22.22 -2.91 24.92
CA GLY A 899 23.10 -4.08 24.87
C GLY A 899 22.62 -5.22 25.77
N LEU A 900 22.24 -4.93 27.00
CA LEU A 900 21.67 -5.93 27.91
C LEU A 900 20.33 -6.49 27.37
N SER A 901 19.50 -5.66 26.73
CA SER A 901 18.28 -6.13 26.06
C SER A 901 18.59 -7.12 24.93
N VAL A 902 19.57 -6.83 24.07
CA VAL A 902 20.04 -7.74 23.00
C VAL A 902 20.60 -9.04 23.57
N LEU A 903 21.47 -8.98 24.58
CA LEU A 903 22.04 -10.17 25.23
C LEU A 903 20.94 -11.07 25.84
N LEU A 904 19.98 -10.48 26.55
CA LEU A 904 18.85 -11.23 27.11
C LEU A 904 17.97 -11.84 26.01
N ARG A 905 17.83 -11.17 24.86
CA ARG A 905 17.10 -11.70 23.70
C ARG A 905 17.81 -12.92 23.09
N GLN A 906 19.13 -12.85 22.87
CA GLN A 906 19.96 -13.99 22.41
C GLN A 906 19.92 -15.18 23.38
N LEU A 907 19.93 -14.92 24.69
CA LEU A 907 19.87 -15.97 25.71
C LEU A 907 18.49 -16.67 25.81
N GLY A 908 17.45 -16.15 25.14
CA GLY A 908 16.07 -16.60 25.24
C GLY A 908 15.35 -16.09 26.51
N ILE A 909 15.89 -15.07 27.17
CA ILE A 909 15.38 -14.55 28.45
C ILE A 909 14.34 -13.46 28.19
N ASN A 910 13.09 -13.82 28.49
CA ASN A 910 11.94 -12.92 28.47
C ASN A 910 12.13 -11.74 29.42
N HIS A 911 12.19 -10.53 28.86
CA HIS A 911 12.39 -9.29 29.61
C HIS A 911 11.51 -8.14 29.10
N THR A 912 11.49 -7.07 29.88
CA THR A 912 10.83 -5.79 29.60
C THR A 912 11.86 -4.68 29.79
N VAL A 913 11.82 -3.64 28.96
CA VAL A 913 12.67 -2.44 29.08
C VAL A 913 11.76 -1.25 29.31
N ARG A 914 11.96 -0.51 30.41
CA ARG A 914 11.11 0.63 30.78
C ARG A 914 11.95 1.81 31.22
N ARG A 915 11.87 2.93 30.52
CA ARG A 915 12.46 4.19 30.97
C ARG A 915 11.55 4.90 31.99
N ARG A 916 12.12 5.37 33.11
CA ARG A 916 11.44 6.18 34.12
C ARG A 916 11.52 7.66 33.75
N ALA A 917 10.39 8.36 33.81
CA ALA A 917 10.31 9.75 33.36
C ALA A 917 11.07 10.74 34.27
N TYR A 918 11.13 10.51 35.59
CA TYR A 918 11.62 11.51 36.55
C TYR A 918 13.16 11.57 36.69
N ASN A 919 13.87 10.48 36.38
CA ASN A 919 15.34 10.37 36.48
C ASN A 919 15.99 9.87 35.17
N GLY A 920 15.20 9.52 34.15
CA GLY A 920 15.69 9.01 32.86
C GLY A 920 16.26 7.58 32.90
N GLU A 921 16.12 6.88 34.02
CA GLU A 921 16.64 5.53 34.29
C GLU A 921 15.88 4.46 33.50
N TYR A 922 16.61 3.61 32.76
CA TYR A 922 16.09 2.39 32.19
C TYR A 922 16.06 1.28 33.23
N VAL A 923 14.91 0.62 33.38
CA VAL A 923 14.74 -0.55 34.21
C VAL A 923 14.42 -1.74 33.32
N LEU A 924 15.33 -2.71 33.31
CA LEU A 924 15.10 -4.01 32.72
C LEU A 924 14.52 -4.95 33.79
N SER A 925 13.52 -5.75 33.45
CA SER A 925 12.94 -6.73 34.37
C SER A 925 12.51 -8.00 33.63
N THR A 926 12.98 -9.15 34.11
CA THR A 926 12.68 -10.46 33.53
C THR A 926 11.42 -11.09 34.13
N SER A 927 10.81 -12.04 33.43
CA SER A 927 9.63 -12.76 33.92
C SER A 927 9.47 -14.15 33.30
N SER A 928 9.17 -15.17 34.11
CA SER A 928 8.87 -16.53 33.64
C SER A 928 7.58 -16.65 32.81
N ARG A 929 6.62 -15.72 32.97
CA ARG A 929 5.38 -15.67 32.16
C ARG A 929 5.23 -14.29 31.52
N TYR A 930 5.10 -14.23 30.20
CA TYR A 930 5.06 -12.99 29.45
C TYR A 930 3.64 -12.41 29.35
N ASN A 931 3.32 -11.43 30.18
CA ASN A 931 2.07 -10.68 30.04
C ASN A 931 2.17 -9.77 28.81
N GLN A 932 1.35 -9.97 27.78
CA GLN A 932 1.38 -9.15 26.56
C GLN A 932 0.77 -7.74 26.73
N ARG A 933 0.12 -7.41 27.86
CA ARG A 933 -0.42 -6.06 28.10
C ARG A 933 0.71 -5.02 28.25
N PHE A 934 0.62 -3.94 27.48
CA PHE A 934 1.48 -2.75 27.53
C PHE A 934 0.64 -1.47 27.55
N LYS A 935 1.28 -0.33 27.75
CA LYS A 935 0.74 1.01 27.48
C LYS A 935 1.83 1.80 26.77
N THR A 936 1.50 2.45 25.67
CA THR A 936 2.43 3.36 24.98
C THR A 936 2.44 4.70 25.70
N ARG A 937 3.61 5.32 25.82
CA ARG A 937 3.79 6.72 26.24
C ARG A 937 4.64 7.41 25.18
N ILE A 938 4.06 8.44 24.58
CA ILE A 938 4.70 9.27 23.57
C ILE A 938 4.99 10.61 24.25
N ALA A 939 6.20 11.15 24.07
CA ALA A 939 6.56 12.47 24.55
C ALA A 939 7.36 13.19 23.46
N ALA A 940 6.93 14.40 23.11
CA ALA A 940 7.75 15.32 22.33
C ALA A 940 8.94 15.77 23.19
N GLU A 941 10.12 15.88 22.59
CA GLU A 941 11.33 16.38 23.25
C GLU A 941 12.00 17.42 22.35
N ALA A 942 12.38 18.57 22.92
CA ALA A 942 13.29 19.49 22.26
C ALA A 942 14.64 18.79 22.04
N TYR A 943 15.15 18.86 20.81
CA TYR A 943 16.37 18.18 20.41
C TYR A 943 17.15 19.06 19.42
N ASP A 944 18.29 19.57 19.87
CA ASP A 944 19.31 20.15 18.99
C ASP A 944 20.39 19.10 18.76
N GLY A 945 20.48 18.59 17.54
CA GLY A 945 21.44 17.58 17.15
C GLY A 945 21.28 17.14 15.70
N TRP A 946 22.08 16.16 15.30
CA TRP A 946 21.90 15.44 14.04
C TRP A 946 20.87 14.32 14.23
N VAL A 947 20.07 14.08 13.19
CA VAL A 947 19.28 12.85 13.01
C VAL A 947 19.86 12.02 11.86
N TYR A 948 19.57 10.72 11.87
CA TYR A 948 20.24 9.71 11.08
C TYR A 948 19.23 8.79 10.38
N ASP A 949 19.53 8.32 9.18
CA ASP A 949 18.77 7.28 8.48
C ASP A 949 19.71 6.14 8.04
N LEU A 950 19.18 4.94 7.89
CA LEU A 950 19.91 3.72 7.55
C LEU A 950 19.23 3.01 6.38
N SER A 951 19.79 3.15 5.18
CA SER A 951 19.26 2.49 3.98
C SER A 951 19.63 1.00 3.99
N VAL A 952 18.63 0.16 4.27
CA VAL A 952 18.76 -1.30 4.34
C VAL A 952 18.10 -1.96 3.13
N GLU A 953 18.81 -2.91 2.51
CA GLU A 953 18.35 -3.63 1.31
C GLU A 953 17.08 -4.47 1.54
N ASP A 954 16.32 -4.64 0.46
CA ASP A 954 15.05 -5.39 0.33
C ASP A 954 13.92 -4.97 1.26
N ASN A 955 14.10 -5.21 2.56
CA ASN A 955 13.04 -5.13 3.56
C ASN A 955 12.67 -3.67 3.88
N HIS A 956 13.56 -2.71 3.61
CA HIS A 956 13.41 -1.29 3.98
C HIS A 956 12.97 -1.10 5.44
N THR A 957 13.46 -1.97 6.33
CA THR A 957 13.28 -1.89 7.78
C THR A 957 14.61 -2.16 8.50
N PHE A 958 14.79 -1.53 9.66
CA PHE A 958 15.90 -1.81 10.57
C PHE A 958 15.41 -1.81 12.03
N VAL A 959 16.27 -2.30 12.94
CA VAL A 959 15.90 -2.58 14.33
C VAL A 959 16.67 -1.71 15.33
N ASP A 960 15.94 -0.94 16.15
CA ASP A 960 16.45 -0.27 17.35
C ASP A 960 16.72 -1.32 18.44
N ALA A 961 17.96 -1.42 18.90
CA ALA A 961 18.42 -2.37 19.89
C ALA A 961 17.72 -2.24 21.26
N CYS A 962 17.12 -1.09 21.58
CA CYS A 962 16.45 -0.85 22.86
C CYS A 962 15.06 -1.50 22.93
N GLY A 963 15.04 -2.82 23.08
CA GLY A 963 13.82 -3.64 23.02
C GLY A 963 13.47 -4.18 21.62
N GLN A 964 14.41 -4.08 20.68
CA GLN A 964 14.34 -4.66 19.33
C GLN A 964 13.18 -4.13 18.47
N LEU A 965 12.91 -2.82 18.55
CA LEU A 965 11.79 -2.17 17.86
C LEU A 965 12.08 -1.97 16.36
N VAL A 966 11.07 -2.19 15.48
CA VAL A 966 11.23 -2.17 14.00
C VAL A 966 10.75 -0.85 13.38
N LEU A 967 11.49 -0.34 12.38
CA LEU A 967 11.33 0.96 11.67
C LEU A 967 11.18 0.77 10.13
N HIS A 968 10.79 1.77 9.30
CA HIS A 968 10.50 1.57 7.85
C HIS A 968 10.75 2.78 6.89
N ASN A 969 11.19 2.54 5.63
CA ASN A 969 11.59 3.56 4.62
C ASN A 969 10.83 3.48 3.26
N THR A 970 10.85 4.55 2.48
CA THR A 970 9.76 4.89 1.54
C THR A 970 10.23 5.79 0.31
N ASP A 971 9.78 5.70 -0.99
CA ASP A 971 8.96 6.49 -2.01
C ASP A 971 9.55 7.69 -2.81
N SER A 972 8.61 8.46 -3.40
CA SER A 972 8.61 9.15 -4.71
C SER A 972 9.54 10.36 -4.87
N ILE A 973 9.60 10.91 -6.09
CA ILE A 973 10.58 11.97 -6.40
C ILE A 973 9.90 13.31 -6.65
N MET A 974 9.76 14.07 -5.57
CA MET A 974 9.41 15.49 -5.60
C MET A 974 10.68 16.28 -5.30
N LEU A 975 11.15 17.04 -6.28
CA LEU A 975 12.39 17.81 -6.18
C LEU A 975 12.04 19.29 -6.05
N GLN A 976 12.49 19.92 -4.97
CA GLN A 976 12.59 21.38 -4.95
C GLN A 976 13.87 21.79 -5.67
N TYR A 977 13.74 22.71 -6.62
CA TYR A 977 14.83 23.21 -7.45
C TYR A 977 15.10 24.70 -7.17
N ILE A 978 16.37 25.09 -7.32
CA ILE A 978 16.81 26.49 -7.26
C ILE A 978 16.96 27.04 -8.69
N ASP A 979 17.51 26.24 -9.61
CA ASP A 979 17.61 26.55 -11.04
C ASP A 979 16.79 25.53 -11.84
N GLU A 980 15.88 26.04 -12.66
CA GLU A 980 14.99 25.24 -13.50
C GLU A 980 15.72 24.58 -14.68
N LYS A 981 16.81 25.16 -15.17
CA LYS A 981 17.56 24.60 -16.31
C LYS A 981 18.11 23.22 -15.97
N LYS A 982 18.60 23.07 -14.73
CA LYS A 982 19.10 21.79 -14.19
C LYS A 982 18.05 20.69 -14.17
N VAL A 983 16.75 21.02 -14.07
CA VAL A 983 15.65 20.04 -14.02
C VAL A 983 15.64 19.18 -15.29
N LEU A 984 15.79 19.81 -16.46
CA LEU A 984 15.81 19.13 -17.76
C LEU A 984 17.16 18.44 -18.04
N GLU A 985 18.27 19.00 -17.57
CA GLU A 985 19.59 18.37 -17.66
C GLU A 985 19.65 17.08 -16.82
N PHE A 986 19.12 17.12 -15.59
CA PHE A 986 18.99 15.97 -14.72
C PHE A 986 18.13 14.86 -15.36
N GLN A 987 16.96 15.21 -15.91
CA GLN A 987 16.11 14.25 -16.61
C GLN A 987 16.86 13.54 -17.75
N LYS A 988 17.58 14.30 -18.58
CA LYS A 988 18.38 13.75 -19.69
C LYS A 988 19.48 12.81 -19.20
N LYS A 989 20.18 13.18 -18.12
CA LYS A 989 21.22 12.34 -17.50
C LYS A 989 20.64 11.01 -17.03
N ILE A 990 19.55 11.03 -16.25
CA ILE A 990 18.93 9.80 -15.73
C ILE A 990 18.43 8.91 -16.88
N ASN A 991 17.79 9.47 -17.90
CA ASN A 991 17.27 8.69 -19.03
C ASN A 991 18.38 8.06 -19.91
N ALA A 992 19.61 8.56 -19.85
CA ALA A 992 20.76 7.92 -20.51
C ALA A 992 21.32 6.71 -19.73
N GLU A 993 21.01 6.60 -18.43
CA GLU A 993 21.49 5.54 -17.53
C GLU A 993 20.42 4.45 -17.25
N LEU A 994 19.14 4.73 -17.53
CA LEU A 994 18.04 3.79 -17.36
C LEU A 994 18.00 2.70 -18.45
N PRO A 995 17.45 1.50 -18.17
CA PRO A 995 17.21 0.48 -19.19
C PRO A 995 16.32 0.99 -20.34
N GLU A 996 16.57 0.53 -21.57
CA GLU A 996 16.04 1.11 -22.83
C GLU A 996 14.53 1.44 -22.86
N LYS A 997 13.66 0.63 -22.23
CA LYS A 997 12.20 0.83 -22.23
C LYS A 997 11.70 1.60 -21.00
N MET A 998 12.58 2.04 -20.10
CA MET A 998 12.30 2.86 -18.92
C MET A 998 12.61 4.35 -19.19
N GLU A 999 11.72 5.24 -18.76
CA GLU A 999 11.87 6.68 -18.97
C GLU A 999 11.38 7.43 -17.72
N LEU A 1000 12.20 8.33 -17.18
CA LEU A 1000 11.80 9.35 -16.21
C LEU A 1000 11.19 10.53 -16.99
N GLU A 1001 9.89 10.77 -16.79
CA GLU A 1001 9.16 11.92 -17.36
C GLU A 1001 9.06 13.02 -16.29
N LEU A 1002 9.42 14.27 -16.65
CA LEU A 1002 9.00 15.45 -15.91
C LEU A 1002 7.48 15.59 -16.09
N GLU A 1003 6.70 15.36 -15.02
CA GLU A 1003 5.24 15.37 -15.09
C GLU A 1003 4.70 16.80 -15.25
N ASP A 1004 5.18 17.72 -14.41
CA ASP A 1004 4.86 19.15 -14.45
C ASP A 1004 5.78 19.93 -13.48
N ILE A 1005 5.78 21.25 -13.59
CA ILE A 1005 6.44 22.19 -12.69
C ILE A 1005 5.37 22.97 -11.91
N TYR A 1006 5.50 22.95 -10.58
CA TYR A 1006 4.57 23.59 -9.66
C TYR A 1006 5.26 24.75 -8.94
N PRO A 1007 4.95 26.02 -9.29
CA PRO A 1007 5.44 27.18 -8.55
C PRO A 1007 5.10 27.16 -7.06
N ARG A 1008 3.99 26.52 -6.66
CA ARG A 1008 3.62 26.36 -5.25
C ARG A 1008 2.92 25.02 -4.97
N GLY A 1009 3.28 24.41 -3.83
CA GLY A 1009 2.67 23.19 -3.32
C GLY A 1009 2.47 23.22 -1.81
N ILE A 1010 1.36 22.65 -1.35
CA ILE A 1010 0.98 22.49 0.06
C ILE A 1010 0.95 21.01 0.39
N PHE A 1011 1.67 20.61 1.43
CA PHE A 1011 1.70 19.26 1.98
C PHE A 1011 1.11 19.26 3.39
N VAL A 1012 0.40 18.19 3.75
CA VAL A 1012 -0.43 18.16 4.97
C VAL A 1012 -0.26 16.86 5.74
N ALA A 1013 -0.14 16.98 7.06
CA ALA A 1013 -0.04 15.85 7.97
C ALA A 1013 -1.23 14.87 7.89
N LYS A 1014 -0.98 13.60 8.19
CA LYS A 1014 -2.01 12.56 8.28
C LYS A 1014 -2.75 12.68 9.63
N LYS A 1015 -4.07 12.45 9.64
CA LYS A 1015 -4.84 12.27 10.89
C LYS A 1015 -4.81 10.80 11.31
N GLN A 1016 -4.63 10.56 12.61
CA GLN A 1016 -4.76 9.24 13.27
C GLN A 1016 -5.97 8.46 12.74
N GLY A 1017 -5.75 7.22 12.30
CA GLY A 1017 -6.81 6.32 11.83
C GLY A 1017 -6.28 5.19 10.92
N GLU A 1018 -6.89 4.01 11.04
CA GLU A 1018 -6.44 2.78 10.34
C GLU A 1018 -6.85 2.70 8.87
N ARG A 1019 -7.75 3.59 8.41
CA ARG A 1019 -8.27 3.61 7.03
C ARG A 1019 -8.35 5.05 6.51
N GLY A 1020 -7.21 5.57 6.03
CA GLY A 1020 -7.09 6.89 5.43
C GLY A 1020 -5.95 6.93 4.40
N ALA A 1021 -6.05 7.81 3.39
CA ALA A 1021 -5.09 7.90 2.30
C ALA A 1021 -3.68 8.27 2.80
N LYS A 1022 -2.64 7.59 2.26
CA LYS A 1022 -1.23 7.70 2.71
C LYS A 1022 -0.51 9.00 2.32
N LYS A 1023 -0.97 9.75 1.33
CA LYS A 1023 -0.32 10.97 0.78
C LYS A 1023 -1.33 12.11 0.67
N LYS A 1024 -1.13 13.26 1.33
CA LYS A 1024 -1.97 14.47 1.23
C LYS A 1024 -1.19 15.67 0.72
N TYR A 1025 -1.50 16.14 -0.48
CA TYR A 1025 -0.88 17.32 -1.06
C TYR A 1025 -1.77 17.99 -2.11
N ALA A 1026 -1.56 19.28 -2.31
CA ALA A 1026 -2.20 20.09 -3.35
C ALA A 1026 -1.15 21.02 -3.95
N MET A 1027 -1.05 21.10 -5.27
CA MET A 1027 -0.03 21.91 -5.95
C MET A 1027 -0.66 22.62 -7.15
N ILE A 1028 -0.17 23.81 -7.49
CA ILE A 1028 -0.63 24.58 -8.65
C ILE A 1028 0.49 24.66 -9.70
N ASN A 1029 0.17 24.37 -10.97
CA ASN A 1029 1.11 24.52 -12.08
C ASN A 1029 1.03 25.93 -12.69
N ARG A 1030 1.89 26.22 -13.68
CA ARG A 1030 1.93 27.53 -14.36
C ARG A 1030 0.65 27.92 -15.10
N GLU A 1031 -0.15 26.94 -15.54
CA GLU A 1031 -1.44 27.15 -16.19
C GLU A 1031 -2.58 27.48 -15.19
N GLY A 1032 -2.26 27.58 -13.89
CA GLY A 1032 -3.25 27.78 -12.83
C GLY A 1032 -4.05 26.51 -12.46
N LYS A 1033 -3.66 25.35 -13.00
CA LYS A 1033 -4.31 24.06 -12.78
C LYS A 1033 -3.84 23.44 -11.48
N ILE A 1034 -4.78 23.03 -10.63
CA ILE A 1034 -4.48 22.54 -9.29
C ILE A 1034 -4.56 21.00 -9.23
N LYS A 1035 -3.44 20.36 -8.89
CA LYS A 1035 -3.31 18.92 -8.66
C LYS A 1035 -3.50 18.60 -7.18
N ILE A 1036 -4.57 17.89 -6.85
CA ILE A 1036 -4.91 17.51 -5.46
C ILE A 1036 -4.82 15.99 -5.27
N ARG A 1037 -4.27 15.53 -4.14
CA ARG A 1037 -4.21 14.12 -3.72
C ARG A 1037 -4.52 13.94 -2.23
N GLY A 1038 -5.22 12.85 -1.90
CA GLY A 1038 -5.49 12.39 -0.52
C GLY A 1038 -6.45 13.20 0.34
N PHE A 1039 -6.80 14.43 -0.06
CA PHE A 1039 -7.79 15.24 0.60
C PHE A 1039 -9.23 14.68 0.47
N GLU A 1040 -10.08 15.10 1.39
CA GLU A 1040 -11.48 14.69 1.53
C GLU A 1040 -12.36 15.05 0.32
N LEU A 1041 -11.91 15.96 -0.56
CA LEU A 1041 -12.55 16.37 -1.82
C LEU A 1041 -13.12 15.24 -2.71
N VAL A 1042 -12.49 14.06 -2.70
CA VAL A 1042 -12.89 12.91 -3.54
C VAL A 1042 -13.53 11.77 -2.73
N ARG A 1043 -13.84 12.02 -1.44
CA ARG A 1043 -14.47 11.04 -0.55
C ARG A 1043 -15.98 11.20 -0.55
N ARG A 1044 -16.69 10.06 -0.60
CA ARG A 1044 -18.17 10.00 -0.62
C ARG A 1044 -18.83 10.12 0.74
N ASP A 1045 -18.09 9.77 1.79
CA ASP A 1045 -18.46 9.89 3.19
C ASP A 1045 -18.23 11.33 3.74
N TRP A 1046 -18.09 12.32 2.86
CA TRP A 1046 -17.96 13.74 3.19
C TRP A 1046 -18.97 14.57 2.39
N SER A 1047 -19.73 15.39 3.10
CA SER A 1047 -20.72 16.35 2.57
C SER A 1047 -20.13 17.30 1.52
N ARG A 1048 -20.97 17.79 0.61
CA ARG A 1048 -20.56 18.69 -0.47
C ARG A 1048 -20.11 20.06 0.08
N VAL A 1049 -20.70 20.55 1.17
CA VAL A 1049 -20.23 21.76 1.87
C VAL A 1049 -18.78 21.63 2.35
N ALA A 1050 -18.41 20.51 2.98
CA ALA A 1050 -17.04 20.27 3.44
C ALA A 1050 -16.05 20.19 2.27
N ARG A 1051 -16.45 19.53 1.18
CA ARG A 1051 -15.64 19.39 -0.04
C ARG A 1051 -15.48 20.74 -0.78
N ARG A 1052 -16.55 21.52 -0.94
CA ARG A 1052 -16.48 22.87 -1.54
C ARG A 1052 -15.56 23.79 -0.74
N THR A 1053 -15.74 23.82 0.59
CA THR A 1053 -14.94 24.66 1.48
C THR A 1053 -13.47 24.26 1.47
N GLN A 1054 -13.15 22.96 1.53
CA GLN A 1054 -11.78 22.47 1.42
C GLN A 1054 -11.13 22.80 0.08
N ARG A 1055 -11.88 22.77 -1.03
CA ARG A 1055 -11.34 23.14 -2.35
C ARG A 1055 -11.01 24.63 -2.41
N ALA A 1056 -11.95 25.47 -2.03
CA ALA A 1056 -11.78 26.93 -2.07
C ALA A 1056 -10.66 27.41 -1.12
N VAL A 1057 -10.48 26.78 0.05
CA VAL A 1057 -9.32 27.01 0.93
C VAL A 1057 -8.00 26.67 0.22
N LEU A 1058 -7.90 25.51 -0.44
CA LEU A 1058 -6.70 25.15 -1.20
C LEU A 1058 -6.46 26.08 -2.40
N GLU A 1059 -7.51 26.52 -3.08
CA GLU A 1059 -7.42 27.46 -4.21
C GLU A 1059 -6.87 28.82 -3.78
N ILE A 1060 -7.39 29.40 -2.69
CA ILE A 1060 -6.87 30.67 -2.13
C ILE A 1060 -5.40 30.53 -1.75
N LEU A 1061 -5.05 29.49 -0.99
CA LEU A 1061 -3.67 29.31 -0.49
C LEU A 1061 -2.66 29.03 -1.62
N LEU A 1062 -3.07 28.30 -2.67
CA LEU A 1062 -2.18 28.02 -3.80
C LEU A 1062 -2.04 29.22 -4.75
N LYS A 1063 -3.14 29.89 -5.11
CA LYS A 1063 -3.13 31.01 -6.06
C LYS A 1063 -2.63 32.30 -5.44
N GLU A 1064 -3.11 32.63 -4.24
CA GLU A 1064 -2.93 33.94 -3.61
C GLU A 1064 -1.95 33.88 -2.44
N GLY A 1065 -1.83 32.73 -1.77
CA GLY A 1065 -1.06 32.60 -0.52
C GLY A 1065 -1.76 33.21 0.71
N ASP A 1066 -2.97 33.75 0.55
CA ASP A 1066 -3.66 34.49 1.61
C ASP A 1066 -4.39 33.56 2.60
N VAL A 1067 -3.70 33.28 3.72
CA VAL A 1067 -4.24 32.50 4.83
C VAL A 1067 -5.41 33.19 5.53
N LYS A 1068 -5.40 34.53 5.62
CA LYS A 1068 -6.46 35.30 6.31
C LYS A 1068 -7.76 35.20 5.53
N LYS A 1069 -7.71 35.34 4.20
CA LYS A 1069 -8.84 35.14 3.29
C LYS A 1069 -9.38 33.71 3.35
N ALA A 1070 -8.49 32.70 3.41
CA ALA A 1070 -8.88 31.31 3.57
C ALA A 1070 -9.60 31.04 4.91
N VAL A 1071 -9.15 31.64 6.02
CA VAL A 1071 -9.81 31.54 7.34
C VAL A 1071 -11.14 32.29 7.36
N ALA A 1072 -11.22 33.49 6.76
CA ALA A 1072 -12.46 34.26 6.65
C ALA A 1072 -13.54 33.50 5.87
N LEU A 1073 -13.18 32.80 4.80
CA LEU A 1073 -14.08 31.91 4.07
C LEU A 1073 -14.64 30.79 4.96
N VAL A 1074 -13.79 30.13 5.76
CA VAL A 1074 -14.24 29.07 6.67
C VAL A 1074 -15.20 29.61 7.73
N ARG A 1075 -14.93 30.79 8.30
CA ARG A 1075 -15.84 31.46 9.24
C ARG A 1075 -17.21 31.71 8.64
N LYS A 1076 -17.26 32.29 7.44
CA LYS A 1076 -18.52 32.53 6.71
C LYS A 1076 -19.34 31.23 6.52
N VAL A 1077 -18.69 30.13 6.15
CA VAL A 1077 -19.39 28.83 6.00
C VAL A 1077 -19.90 28.29 7.33
N VAL A 1078 -19.16 28.48 8.44
CA VAL A 1078 -19.62 28.09 9.79
C VAL A 1078 -20.82 28.92 10.23
N GLU A 1079 -20.85 30.21 9.92
CA GLU A 1079 -21.98 31.11 10.17
C GLU A 1079 -23.22 30.73 9.33
N GLU A 1080 -23.04 30.46 8.03
CA GLU A 1080 -24.11 29.98 7.13
C GLU A 1080 -24.71 28.65 7.60
N LEU A 1081 -23.88 27.71 8.07
CA LEU A 1081 -24.33 26.46 8.67
C LEU A 1081 -25.16 26.69 9.93
N ARG A 1082 -24.67 27.50 10.87
CA ARG A 1082 -25.36 27.81 12.13
C ARG A 1082 -26.66 28.60 11.93
N ALA A 1083 -26.71 29.46 10.93
CA ALA A 1083 -27.88 30.25 10.58
C ALA A 1083 -28.97 29.47 9.81
N GLY A 1084 -28.80 28.16 9.56
CA GLY A 1084 -29.77 27.35 8.83
C GLY A 1084 -29.79 27.59 7.31
N LYS A 1085 -28.80 28.31 6.76
CA LYS A 1085 -28.80 28.78 5.36
C LYS A 1085 -28.22 27.79 4.35
N THR A 1086 -27.67 26.66 4.80
CA THR A 1086 -27.04 25.67 3.91
C THR A 1086 -28.07 24.66 3.40
N PRO A 1087 -28.22 24.45 2.07
CA PRO A 1087 -29.15 23.47 1.52
C PRO A 1087 -28.87 22.03 1.98
N ILE A 1088 -29.92 21.25 2.24
CA ILE A 1088 -29.82 19.85 2.70
C ILE A 1088 -29.06 18.96 1.70
N GLU A 1089 -29.17 19.25 0.40
CA GLU A 1089 -28.37 18.60 -0.66
C GLU A 1089 -26.86 18.77 -0.46
N ASP A 1090 -26.41 19.92 0.03
CA ASP A 1090 -24.99 20.21 0.27
C ASP A 1090 -24.47 19.48 1.53
N LEU A 1091 -25.37 19.02 2.39
CA LEU A 1091 -25.12 18.33 3.66
C LEU A 1091 -25.21 16.80 3.55
N THR A 1092 -25.66 16.27 2.42
CA THR A 1092 -25.85 14.83 2.24
C THR A 1092 -24.52 14.06 2.30
N ILE A 1093 -24.50 12.97 3.08
CA ILE A 1093 -23.37 12.04 3.24
C ILE A 1093 -23.74 10.71 2.57
N HIS A 1094 -22.80 10.08 1.85
CA HIS A 1094 -23.03 8.80 1.19
C HIS A 1094 -22.10 7.71 1.75
N THR A 1095 -22.68 6.63 2.29
CA THR A 1095 -21.92 5.43 2.67
C THR A 1095 -22.56 4.17 2.07
N GLN A 1096 -21.76 3.13 1.89
CA GLN A 1096 -22.23 1.88 1.30
C GLN A 1096 -22.48 0.86 2.40
N LEU A 1097 -23.70 0.32 2.45
CA LEU A 1097 -24.03 -0.80 3.33
C LEU A 1097 -23.09 -1.98 3.05
N ARG A 1098 -22.73 -2.69 4.11
CA ARG A 1098 -22.01 -3.96 4.08
C ARG A 1098 -22.92 -5.08 4.60
N LYS A 1099 -22.66 -6.33 4.17
CA LYS A 1099 -23.48 -7.49 4.54
C LYS A 1099 -22.99 -8.15 5.84
N LYS A 1100 -23.90 -8.16 6.83
CA LYS A 1100 -23.86 -8.85 8.15
C LYS A 1100 -22.73 -8.51 9.14
N ASN A 1101 -23.09 -8.65 10.42
CA ASN A 1101 -22.34 -8.37 11.66
C ASN A 1101 -21.76 -6.95 11.77
N TYR A 1102 -22.62 -6.01 12.12
CA TYR A 1102 -22.22 -4.73 12.72
C TYR A 1102 -22.25 -4.89 14.24
N GLU A 1103 -21.09 -4.83 14.89
CA GLU A 1103 -20.99 -4.80 16.36
C GLU A 1103 -21.43 -3.43 16.93
N VAL A 1104 -21.51 -2.39 16.09
CA VAL A 1104 -21.90 -1.02 16.45
C VAL A 1104 -22.88 -0.47 15.41
N LYS A 1105 -23.98 0.11 15.87
CA LYS A 1105 -25.02 0.73 15.03
C LYS A 1105 -24.51 2.02 14.40
N SER A 1106 -24.15 1.99 13.12
CA SER A 1106 -23.61 3.13 12.37
C SER A 1106 -24.69 4.10 11.86
N PRO A 1107 -24.34 5.32 11.42
CA PRO A 1107 -25.32 6.31 10.97
C PRO A 1107 -26.15 5.85 9.79
N GLU A 1108 -25.55 5.21 8.79
CA GLU A 1108 -26.35 4.65 7.68
C GLU A 1108 -27.31 3.54 8.10
N LEU A 1109 -27.00 2.77 9.15
CA LEU A 1109 -27.95 1.79 9.68
C LEU A 1109 -29.13 2.46 10.40
N GLY A 1110 -28.86 3.50 11.20
CA GLY A 1110 -29.94 4.27 11.84
C GLY A 1110 -30.88 4.92 10.82
N ALA A 1111 -30.33 5.53 9.77
CA ALA A 1111 -31.10 6.07 8.66
C ALA A 1111 -31.92 4.98 7.92
N VAL A 1112 -31.33 3.80 7.68
CA VAL A 1112 -32.01 2.66 7.03
C VAL A 1112 -33.08 2.04 7.92
N GLU A 1113 -32.89 1.97 9.24
CA GLU A 1113 -33.90 1.47 10.17
C GLU A 1113 -35.10 2.42 10.24
N LYS A 1114 -34.89 3.74 10.33
CA LYS A 1114 -35.96 4.74 10.22
C LYS A 1114 -36.70 4.62 8.88
N ALA A 1115 -35.98 4.51 7.77
CA ALA A 1115 -36.57 4.34 6.45
C ALA A 1115 -37.41 3.06 6.36
N ARG A 1116 -36.91 1.92 6.86
CA ARG A 1116 -37.64 0.64 6.92
C ARG A 1116 -38.88 0.71 7.82
N ALA A 1117 -38.80 1.42 8.95
CA ALA A 1117 -39.96 1.67 9.81
C ALA A 1117 -41.02 2.56 9.13
N ALA A 1118 -40.60 3.50 8.29
CA ALA A 1118 -41.48 4.28 7.40
C ALA A 1118 -41.92 3.54 6.12
N GLY A 1119 -41.75 2.20 6.06
CA GLY A 1119 -42.16 1.36 4.93
C GLY A 1119 -41.20 1.34 3.73
N ILE A 1120 -40.11 2.10 3.75
CA ILE A 1120 -39.13 2.15 2.65
C ILE A 1120 -38.24 0.90 2.72
N LYS A 1121 -38.46 -0.06 1.80
CA LYS A 1121 -37.53 -1.18 1.58
C LYS A 1121 -36.14 -0.62 1.21
N VAL A 1122 -35.06 -1.16 1.78
CA VAL A 1122 -33.68 -0.80 1.41
C VAL A 1122 -32.85 -2.08 1.23
N PRO A 1123 -32.37 -2.41 0.01
CA PRO A 1123 -31.57 -3.60 -0.22
C PRO A 1123 -30.22 -3.58 0.51
N ASP A 1124 -29.74 -4.75 0.92
CA ASP A 1124 -28.37 -4.92 1.41
C ASP A 1124 -27.35 -4.50 0.34
N ASN A 1125 -26.21 -3.94 0.78
CA ASN A 1125 -25.14 -3.39 -0.07
C ASN A 1125 -25.47 -2.12 -0.88
N SER A 1126 -26.66 -1.53 -0.71
CA SER A 1126 -27.02 -0.24 -1.31
C SER A 1126 -26.09 0.90 -0.86
N LEU A 1127 -25.95 1.92 -1.72
CA LEU A 1127 -25.40 3.21 -1.33
C LEU A 1127 -26.50 4.01 -0.64
N VAL A 1128 -26.34 4.28 0.66
CA VAL A 1128 -27.28 5.06 1.47
C VAL A 1128 -26.85 6.52 1.44
N SER A 1129 -27.82 7.40 1.21
CA SER A 1129 -27.65 8.86 1.28
C SER A 1129 -28.40 9.36 2.51
N TYR A 1130 -27.69 10.00 3.44
CA TYR A 1130 -28.29 10.44 4.70
C TYR A 1130 -27.78 11.81 5.15
N VAL A 1131 -28.56 12.43 6.03
CA VAL A 1131 -28.29 13.73 6.66
C VAL A 1131 -28.39 13.52 8.17
N ILE A 1132 -27.55 14.22 8.95
CA ILE A 1132 -27.65 14.21 10.41
C ILE A 1132 -28.59 15.35 10.84
N THR A 1133 -29.79 14.98 11.28
CA THR A 1133 -30.85 15.87 11.75
C THR A 1133 -30.67 16.24 13.23
N LYS A 1134 -31.47 17.19 13.73
CA LYS A 1134 -31.38 17.65 15.13
C LYS A 1134 -31.85 16.59 16.14
N SER A 1135 -32.78 15.72 15.76
CA SER A 1135 -33.52 14.84 16.68
C SER A 1135 -32.88 13.46 16.86
N GLY A 1136 -32.35 13.21 18.06
CA GLY A 1136 -31.77 11.92 18.49
C GLY A 1136 -30.70 12.11 19.56
N LYS A 1137 -30.41 11.09 20.38
CA LYS A 1137 -29.35 11.15 21.41
C LYS A 1137 -28.00 10.75 20.84
N THR A 1138 -27.98 9.82 19.88
CA THR A 1138 -26.76 9.37 19.17
C THR A 1138 -26.71 9.86 17.73
N ILE A 1139 -25.51 9.92 17.12
CA ILE A 1139 -25.37 10.29 15.69
C ILE A 1139 -26.20 9.36 14.79
N SER A 1140 -26.30 8.08 15.16
CA SER A 1140 -27.08 7.10 14.41
C SER A 1140 -28.60 7.27 14.58
N GLU A 1141 -29.07 7.73 15.74
CA GLU A 1141 -30.47 8.15 15.91
C GLU A 1141 -30.79 9.45 15.18
N LYS A 1142 -29.82 10.36 15.05
CA LYS A 1142 -29.94 11.61 14.27
C LYS A 1142 -29.87 11.41 12.76
N ALA A 1143 -29.46 10.24 12.28
CA ALA A 1143 -29.34 10.00 10.84
C ALA A 1143 -30.71 9.75 10.19
N GLU A 1144 -31.01 10.44 9.09
CA GLU A 1144 -32.23 10.26 8.28
C GLU A 1144 -31.91 10.21 6.80
N PHE A 1145 -32.76 9.58 5.99
CA PHE A 1145 -32.59 9.57 4.53
C PHE A 1145 -32.58 11.01 4.00
N ALA A 1146 -31.66 11.30 3.08
CA ALA A 1146 -31.47 12.64 2.55
C ALA A 1146 -32.74 13.17 1.87
N GLU A 1147 -33.50 12.27 1.23
CA GLU A 1147 -34.77 12.55 0.58
C GLU A 1147 -35.95 12.82 1.56
N THR A 1148 -35.79 12.54 2.87
CA THR A 1148 -36.83 12.75 3.90
C THR A 1148 -36.46 13.77 4.97
N ALA A 1149 -35.18 14.13 5.09
CA ALA A 1149 -34.68 15.06 6.10
C ALA A 1149 -35.25 16.48 5.89
N LYS A 1150 -35.75 17.11 6.96
CA LYS A 1150 -36.30 18.47 6.95
C LYS A 1150 -35.42 19.51 7.67
N ASP A 1151 -34.46 19.05 8.45
CA ASP A 1151 -33.49 19.89 9.15
C ASP A 1151 -32.09 19.24 9.17
N TYR A 1152 -31.14 19.92 9.81
CA TYR A 1152 -29.80 19.38 10.06
C TYR A 1152 -29.24 19.87 11.41
N ASP A 1153 -28.36 19.07 11.99
CA ASP A 1153 -27.54 19.43 13.15
C ASP A 1153 -26.32 20.24 12.69
N ALA A 1154 -26.41 21.58 12.76
CA ALA A 1154 -25.34 22.47 12.31
C ALA A 1154 -23.99 22.19 13.01
N GLU A 1155 -24.00 21.87 14.30
CA GLU A 1155 -22.77 21.58 15.05
C GLU A 1155 -22.18 20.22 14.66
N TYR A 1156 -23.00 19.23 14.27
CA TYR A 1156 -22.46 18.02 13.65
C TYR A 1156 -21.66 18.37 12.39
N TYR A 1157 -22.22 19.19 11.47
CA TYR A 1157 -21.54 19.53 10.22
C TYR A 1157 -20.32 20.43 10.40
N VAL A 1158 -20.37 21.40 11.31
CA VAL A 1158 -19.21 22.23 11.66
C VAL A 1158 -18.08 21.35 12.20
N ASN A 1159 -18.36 20.54 13.23
CA ASN A 1159 -17.32 19.83 14.01
C ASN A 1159 -16.88 18.48 13.40
N ASN A 1160 -17.71 17.83 12.58
CA ASN A 1160 -17.44 16.50 12.01
C ASN A 1160 -17.24 16.51 10.48
N GLN A 1161 -17.51 17.63 9.79
CA GLN A 1161 -17.41 17.71 8.33
C GLN A 1161 -16.57 18.91 7.85
N VAL A 1162 -16.95 20.16 8.14
CA VAL A 1162 -16.23 21.34 7.60
C VAL A 1162 -14.87 21.51 8.27
N LEU A 1163 -14.82 21.69 9.59
CA LEU A 1163 -13.57 21.94 10.29
C LEU A 1163 -12.55 20.79 10.14
N PRO A 1164 -12.93 19.50 10.28
CA PRO A 1164 -12.00 18.39 10.06
C PRO A 1164 -11.45 18.27 8.62
N ALA A 1165 -12.06 18.92 7.63
CA ALA A 1165 -11.53 18.99 6.27
C ALA A 1165 -10.51 20.12 6.12
N VAL A 1166 -10.76 21.30 6.69
CA VAL A 1166 -9.92 22.50 6.50
C VAL A 1166 -8.84 22.70 7.56
N LEU A 1167 -9.06 22.29 8.82
CA LEU A 1167 -8.08 22.42 9.92
C LEU A 1167 -6.75 21.72 9.62
N LYS A 1168 -6.76 20.65 8.82
CA LYS A 1168 -5.52 19.95 8.43
C LYS A 1168 -4.66 20.80 7.50
N ILE A 1169 -5.28 21.68 6.72
CA ILE A 1169 -4.60 22.61 5.81
C ILE A 1169 -4.19 23.84 6.60
N LEU A 1170 -5.14 24.49 7.27
CA LEU A 1170 -4.92 25.74 8.00
C LEU A 1170 -4.05 25.57 9.26
N GLY A 1171 -4.01 24.37 9.84
CA GLY A 1171 -3.09 24.02 10.93
C GLY A 1171 -1.61 24.05 10.52
N ALA A 1172 -1.28 23.82 9.24
CA ALA A 1172 0.07 24.03 8.70
C ALA A 1172 0.47 25.52 8.67
N PHE A 1173 -0.47 26.42 8.95
CA PHE A 1173 -0.27 27.87 9.09
C PHE A 1173 -0.51 28.37 10.52
N GLY A 1174 -0.57 27.46 11.50
CA GLY A 1174 -0.74 27.82 12.92
C GLY A 1174 -2.18 28.14 13.36
N TYR A 1175 -3.20 27.81 12.55
CA TYR A 1175 -4.61 27.98 12.94
C TYR A 1175 -5.20 26.70 13.55
N ASP A 1176 -5.67 26.80 14.79
CA ASP A 1176 -6.43 25.77 15.48
C ASP A 1176 -7.96 26.00 15.38
N GLU A 1177 -8.74 25.13 16.04
CA GLU A 1177 -10.20 25.16 15.99
C GLU A 1177 -10.79 26.45 16.58
N ASP A 1178 -10.18 26.98 17.63
CA ASP A 1178 -10.62 28.20 18.31
C ASP A 1178 -10.17 29.46 17.53
N GLY A 1179 -8.97 29.47 16.96
CA GLY A 1179 -8.51 30.52 16.06
C GLY A 1179 -9.38 30.65 14.80
N ILE A 1180 -9.95 29.56 14.31
CA ILE A 1180 -10.98 29.62 13.25
C ILE A 1180 -12.32 30.10 13.81
N LYS A 1181 -12.83 29.53 14.91
CA LYS A 1181 -14.18 29.80 15.44
C LYS A 1181 -14.39 31.16 16.14
N LEU A 1182 -13.37 31.71 16.82
CA LEU A 1182 -13.53 32.74 17.85
C LEU A 1182 -12.74 34.04 17.60
N GLY A 1183 -12.03 34.17 16.48
CA GLY A 1183 -11.35 35.43 16.12
C GLY A 1183 -9.97 35.66 16.75
N GLY A 1184 -9.49 34.75 17.60
CA GLY A 1184 -8.24 34.90 18.37
C GLY A 1184 -6.96 35.03 17.51
N THR A 1185 -5.96 35.71 18.05
CA THR A 1185 -4.67 36.01 17.41
C THR A 1185 -3.78 34.78 17.22
N GLN A 1186 -3.09 34.79 16.07
CA GLN A 1186 -1.95 33.93 15.74
C GLN A 1186 -0.97 33.81 16.93
N LYS A 1187 -0.76 32.60 17.46
CA LYS A 1187 0.40 32.32 18.30
C LYS A 1187 1.62 32.21 17.38
N GLY A 1188 2.71 32.86 17.77
CA GLY A 1188 3.90 33.00 16.92
C GLY A 1188 4.55 31.67 16.55
N LEU A 1189 5.40 31.72 15.52
CA LEU A 1189 6.18 30.62 14.92
C LEU A 1189 7.19 29.90 15.85
N GLY A 1190 7.00 29.95 17.17
CA GLY A 1190 7.91 29.43 18.19
C GLY A 1190 7.35 28.24 19.01
N SER A 1191 6.37 27.50 18.49
CA SER A 1191 5.88 26.28 19.16
C SER A 1191 5.38 25.21 18.18
N TRP A 1192 6.32 24.58 17.48
CA TRP A 1192 6.27 23.20 16.99
C TRP A 1192 7.63 22.54 17.32
#